data_AF-A0A7Y3U4N2-F1
#
_entry.id   AF-A0A7Y3U4N2-F1
#
_cell.length_a   1.000
_cell.length_b   1.000
_cell.length_c   1.000
_cell.angle_alpha   90.00
_cell.angle_beta   90.00
_cell.angle_gamma   90.00
#
_symmetry.space_group_name_H-M   'P 1'
#
loop_
_entity.id
_entity.type
_entity.pdbx_description
1 polymer ?
#
loop_
_entity_poly.entity_id
_entity_poly.type
_entity_poly.pdbx_seq_one_letter_code
_entity_poly.pdbx_strand_id
1 'polypeptide(L)'
;MDKTTDVLSKIDYKSFYTRHIPGFDPNGKTEVQCLCPFHNDKDPSLSVNLEKGVFKCFGCGEQGGVVKFIQLRYGLDKKGALEKIKEEEGIKSDPESSSGRNPKSKTTKKPSHLTLDQVKLIHNQLLKNETALKTFQDKYGLFRETIEKYLIGYQNEHYVIPMEIEPGKWTFKEHKGNQLKSGKVLLYPSNVIKEDLPFILVSEGEFKALLLNQMGFPAVSGTGGANTWKREWNSLFTNLNVILAYDNDEPGRQGALKVAEFIKGTARSVKVIQWPSFMDSKDKKDVTDFFVTLGKTKEDFQRLIDSAKEIAFEIKEIDGIKLIEPEGFEVKEDRVNQIIYFRDDSIKKPAFYTPLFITGRAIDVDSGFEDVEIAFKRDHKWKKIWISKLLISDAKKIIELASHGLPVNSRNCGKMIEYLAAFEHFNMQLIPKTFVSKGFGFKSVENKRVFILEKMIGKKAGQGNKEVSVEFSPEPGYERFVKAVKPEGTYVKWRECIEPALKYPYAAFAFYASFSAPLLRMLKAPNFIIDFWGNTSVGKTTVLELAASVWGNPHKEAGGLVFGWDSTKVFLERIANFFCDIPIFPDDSQMVDDRTMSSMLYQIANGVGRGRGATAGIRHNPTWHTVCFSTGERPLIECTTFAGARARTIELYGSPFPNIGGDFINELKTGLRENYGHAGAKFVEGILSIWDNVDKMNRLKADYKMYQRALSLEANSEVGDRYSHYFAVIKLAADLVYEILGIGDPVAAREFIDRVFDNVISESLNDVDIGTRAMQHVLSWASGNEQYFKDTDFESYGQWKEGEYIGIYPHKLAEVLRNEKFSERAILKSWAEKGWIKCEGGKFTCSRNARIEDGIIKQRRFTIIPWQVVKEFLNI
;
A
#
# COMPACT_ATOMS: atom_id res chain seq x y z
N MET A 1 8.43 -7.48 -53.21
CA MET A 1 9.51 -6.56 -52.79
C MET A 1 9.03 -5.14 -53.05
N ASP A 2 9.08 -4.28 -52.04
CA ASP A 2 8.50 -2.94 -52.07
C ASP A 2 9.31 -2.01 -53.01
N LYS A 3 8.65 -1.30 -53.92
CA LYS A 3 9.30 -0.39 -54.91
C LYS A 3 10.05 0.76 -54.24
N THR A 4 9.79 1.00 -52.95
CA THR A 4 10.48 2.02 -52.14
C THR A 4 11.94 1.65 -51.83
N THR A 5 12.27 0.35 -51.77
CA THR A 5 13.60 -0.13 -51.39
C THR A 5 14.64 0.01 -52.50
N ASP A 6 14.20 0.11 -53.77
CA ASP A 6 15.07 0.15 -54.96
C ASP A 6 15.55 1.58 -55.32
N VAL A 7 14.91 2.61 -54.76
CA VAL A 7 15.30 4.03 -54.96
C VAL A 7 16.35 4.45 -53.95
N LEU A 8 16.25 3.97 -52.71
CA LEU A 8 17.15 4.36 -51.62
C LEU A 8 18.54 3.72 -51.73
N SER A 9 18.67 2.59 -52.42
CA SER A 9 19.94 1.89 -52.64
C SER A 9 20.87 2.56 -53.66
N LYS A 10 20.36 3.55 -54.42
CA LYS A 10 21.11 4.25 -55.49
C LYS A 10 21.58 5.65 -55.09
N ILE A 11 21.25 6.11 -53.89
CA ILE A 11 21.57 7.46 -53.43
C ILE A 11 23.03 7.50 -52.98
N ASP A 12 23.83 8.36 -53.60
CA ASP A 12 25.13 8.73 -53.03
C ASP A 12 24.91 9.70 -51.87
N TYR A 13 24.95 9.17 -50.66
CA TYR A 13 24.71 9.94 -49.44
C TYR A 13 25.68 11.11 -49.28
N LYS A 14 26.92 10.98 -49.77
CA LYS A 14 27.89 12.08 -49.72
C LYS A 14 27.41 13.26 -50.56
N SER A 15 27.04 13.00 -51.81
CA SER A 15 26.53 14.02 -52.72
C SER A 15 25.19 14.60 -52.24
N PHE A 16 24.32 13.76 -51.70
CA PHE A 16 23.03 14.17 -51.12
C PHE A 16 23.20 15.18 -49.98
N TYR A 17 23.96 14.84 -48.92
CA TYR A 17 24.09 15.72 -47.76
C TYR A 17 24.88 17.00 -48.08
N THR A 18 25.88 16.92 -48.97
CA THR A 18 26.63 18.11 -49.47
C THR A 18 25.70 19.12 -50.15
N ARG A 19 24.66 18.65 -50.85
CA ARG A 19 23.69 19.51 -51.55
C ARG A 19 22.72 20.21 -50.59
N HIS A 20 22.31 19.53 -49.52
CA HIS A 20 21.20 20.01 -48.68
C HIS A 20 21.65 20.71 -47.39
N ILE A 21 22.90 20.52 -46.96
CA ILE A 21 23.48 21.16 -45.78
C ILE A 21 24.52 22.20 -46.25
N PRO A 22 24.25 23.51 -46.09
CA PRO A 22 25.19 24.56 -46.46
C PRO A 22 26.53 24.40 -45.72
N GLY A 23 27.64 24.39 -46.47
CA GLY A 23 28.99 24.26 -45.89
C GLY A 23 29.38 22.85 -45.43
N PHE A 24 28.62 21.82 -45.81
CA PHE A 24 28.96 20.44 -45.48
C PHE A 24 30.13 19.93 -46.31
N ASP A 25 31.27 19.68 -45.66
CA ASP A 25 32.45 19.06 -46.26
C ASP A 25 32.88 17.83 -45.44
N PRO A 26 32.70 16.61 -45.99
CA PRO A 26 33.01 15.39 -45.27
C PRO A 26 34.51 15.11 -45.12
N ASN A 27 35.41 15.77 -45.86
CA ASN A 27 36.88 15.60 -45.75
C ASN A 27 37.37 14.13 -45.68
N GLY A 28 36.69 13.22 -46.39
CA GLY A 28 37.02 11.78 -46.42
C GLY A 28 36.53 10.96 -45.22
N LYS A 29 35.80 11.55 -44.26
CA LYS A 29 35.24 10.87 -43.09
C LYS A 29 33.86 10.28 -43.40
N THR A 30 33.55 9.13 -42.78
CA THR A 30 32.26 8.43 -42.89
C THR A 30 31.21 8.96 -41.91
N GLU A 31 31.64 9.61 -40.84
CA GLU A 31 30.77 10.32 -39.89
C GLU A 31 31.21 11.78 -39.79
N VAL A 32 30.27 12.71 -39.98
CA VAL A 32 30.52 14.14 -40.15
C VAL A 32 29.61 14.94 -39.22
N GLN A 33 30.20 15.82 -38.42
CA GLN A 33 29.46 16.76 -37.57
C GLN A 33 29.36 18.13 -38.25
N CYS A 34 28.15 18.72 -38.24
CA CYS A 34 27.87 20.02 -38.84
C CYS A 34 26.73 20.74 -38.10
N LEU A 35 26.49 22.01 -38.46
CA LEU A 35 25.36 22.79 -37.94
C LEU A 35 24.04 22.21 -38.42
N CYS A 36 23.03 22.28 -37.57
CA CYS A 36 21.74 21.69 -37.88
C CYS A 36 20.94 22.58 -38.86
N PRO A 37 20.43 22.03 -39.97
CA PRO A 37 19.58 22.79 -40.90
C PRO A 37 18.14 22.97 -40.42
N PHE A 38 17.77 22.41 -39.25
CA PHE A 38 16.40 22.37 -38.72
C PHE A 38 16.18 23.29 -37.51
N HIS A 39 17.25 23.73 -36.86
CA HIS A 39 17.19 24.69 -35.75
C HIS A 39 18.46 25.53 -35.73
N ASN A 40 18.45 26.67 -35.04
CA ASN A 40 19.58 27.58 -35.03
C ASN A 40 20.54 27.22 -33.89
N ASP A 41 21.65 26.54 -34.21
CA ASP A 41 22.74 26.22 -33.28
C ASP A 41 24.02 27.00 -33.62
N LYS A 42 24.83 27.33 -32.61
CA LYS A 42 26.16 27.96 -32.80
C LYS A 42 27.28 26.94 -32.89
N ASP A 43 27.06 25.75 -32.34
CA ASP A 43 28.01 24.64 -32.31
C ASP A 43 27.47 23.46 -33.13
N PRO A 44 28.31 22.73 -33.91
CA PRO A 44 27.88 21.58 -34.70
C PRO A 44 27.16 20.51 -33.87
N SER A 45 25.83 20.41 -34.02
CA SER A 45 25.02 19.45 -33.25
C SER A 45 24.45 18.29 -34.10
N LEU A 46 24.55 18.36 -35.43
CA LEU A 46 24.09 17.32 -36.34
C LEU A 46 25.22 16.35 -36.70
N SER A 47 25.08 15.07 -36.33
CA SER A 47 25.93 13.99 -36.85
C SER A 47 25.27 13.31 -38.04
N VAL A 48 26.02 13.14 -39.14
CA VAL A 48 25.59 12.45 -40.35
C VAL A 48 26.51 11.25 -40.60
N ASN A 49 25.93 10.07 -40.72
CA ASN A 49 26.64 8.85 -41.09
C ASN A 49 26.41 8.55 -42.59
N LEU A 50 27.46 8.71 -43.39
CA LEU A 50 27.44 8.60 -44.85
C LEU A 50 27.42 7.15 -45.35
N GLU A 51 27.78 6.16 -44.54
CA GLU A 51 27.65 4.75 -44.93
C GLU A 51 26.19 4.28 -44.82
N LYS A 52 25.49 4.69 -43.76
CA LYS A 52 24.12 4.28 -43.45
C LYS A 52 23.07 5.25 -44.00
N GLY A 53 23.47 6.43 -44.46
CA GLY A 53 22.59 7.47 -45.00
C GLY A 53 21.66 8.10 -43.96
N VAL A 54 22.02 8.03 -42.67
CA VAL A 54 21.21 8.51 -41.55
C VAL A 54 21.83 9.72 -40.87
N PHE A 55 20.98 10.55 -40.27
CA PHE A 55 21.38 11.70 -39.47
C PHE A 55 20.76 11.63 -38.06
N LYS A 56 21.43 12.28 -37.11
CA LYS A 56 20.89 12.56 -35.78
C LYS A 56 21.41 13.90 -35.28
N CYS A 57 20.50 14.76 -34.84
CA CYS A 57 20.82 16.01 -34.19
C CYS A 57 20.74 15.86 -32.67
N PHE A 58 21.84 16.16 -31.98
CA PHE A 58 21.90 16.16 -30.52
C PHE A 58 21.37 17.45 -29.87
N GLY A 59 21.12 18.50 -30.67
CA GLY A 59 20.49 19.74 -30.24
C GLY A 59 18.95 19.64 -30.20
N CYS A 60 18.32 19.43 -31.36
CA CYS A 60 16.85 19.36 -31.47
C CYS A 60 16.25 17.95 -31.37
N GLY A 61 17.08 16.90 -31.35
CA GLY A 61 16.63 15.51 -31.23
C GLY A 61 16.12 14.86 -32.52
N GLU A 62 16.03 15.60 -33.63
CA GLU A 62 15.61 15.06 -34.92
C GLU A 62 16.58 14.00 -35.45
N GLN A 63 16.04 12.90 -35.99
CA GLN A 63 16.81 11.79 -36.53
C GLN A 63 16.05 11.06 -37.64
N GLY A 64 16.77 10.42 -38.56
CA GLY A 64 16.17 9.62 -39.63
C GLY A 64 17.10 9.37 -40.81
N GLY A 65 16.57 8.78 -41.87
CA GLY A 65 17.25 8.62 -43.16
C GLY A 65 16.93 9.77 -44.14
N VAL A 66 17.51 9.71 -45.34
CA VAL A 66 17.40 10.74 -46.40
C VAL A 66 15.97 11.19 -46.72
N VAL A 67 14.98 10.29 -46.73
CA VAL A 67 13.57 10.67 -46.97
C VAL A 67 13.06 11.58 -45.86
N LYS A 68 13.29 11.21 -44.60
CA LYS A 68 12.90 12.02 -43.43
C LYS A 68 13.65 13.35 -43.41
N PHE A 69 14.92 13.36 -43.86
CA PHE A 69 15.71 14.59 -44.00
C PHE A 69 15.05 15.57 -44.98
N ILE A 70 14.62 15.12 -46.17
CA ILE A 70 13.89 15.97 -47.15
C ILE A 70 12.54 16.43 -46.62
N GLN A 71 11.80 15.55 -45.93
CA GLN A 71 10.52 15.91 -45.32
C GLN A 71 10.68 17.08 -44.33
N LEU A 72 11.71 17.03 -43.48
CA LEU A 72 12.00 18.08 -42.50
C LEU A 72 12.55 19.35 -43.17
N ARG A 73 13.46 19.21 -44.13
CA ARG A 73 14.14 20.35 -44.78
C ARG A 73 13.20 21.18 -45.66
N TYR A 74 12.26 20.52 -46.35
CA TYR A 74 11.39 21.14 -47.35
C TYR A 74 9.90 21.12 -46.97
N GLY A 75 9.55 20.61 -45.79
CA GLY A 75 8.15 20.54 -45.33
C GLY A 75 7.26 19.63 -46.19
N LEU A 76 7.84 18.58 -46.78
CA LEU A 76 7.15 17.67 -47.70
C LEU A 76 6.57 16.45 -46.97
N ASP A 77 5.48 15.89 -47.51
CA ASP A 77 5.03 14.57 -47.11
C ASP A 77 5.95 13.47 -47.68
N LYS A 78 5.76 12.21 -47.26
CA LYS A 78 6.64 11.11 -47.66
C LYS A 78 6.67 10.89 -49.17
N LYS A 79 5.56 11.14 -49.88
CA LYS A 79 5.46 10.95 -51.34
C LYS A 79 6.17 12.08 -52.08
N GLY A 80 5.93 13.33 -51.69
CA GLY A 80 6.62 14.49 -52.25
C GLY A 80 8.13 14.46 -51.98
N ALA A 81 8.56 13.98 -50.81
CA ALA A 81 9.97 13.77 -50.51
C ALA A 81 10.60 12.69 -51.42
N LEU A 82 9.88 11.59 -51.71
CA LEU A 82 10.34 10.55 -52.63
C LEU A 82 10.37 11.02 -54.09
N GLU A 83 9.41 11.84 -54.52
CA GLU A 83 9.38 12.43 -55.87
C GLU A 83 10.54 13.42 -56.05
N LYS A 84 10.81 14.27 -55.05
CA LYS A 84 11.96 15.19 -55.04
C LYS A 84 13.30 14.45 -55.08
N ILE A 85 13.45 13.36 -54.32
CA ILE A 85 14.66 12.52 -54.38
C ILE A 85 14.79 11.86 -55.76
N LYS A 86 13.71 11.35 -56.35
CA LYS A 86 13.75 10.76 -57.69
C LYS A 86 14.13 11.77 -58.78
N GLU A 87 13.61 12.99 -58.69
CA GLU A 87 13.95 14.08 -59.60
C GLU A 87 15.42 14.48 -59.48
N GLU A 88 15.93 14.63 -58.26
CA GLU A 88 17.33 15.02 -58.01
C GLU A 88 18.34 13.92 -58.35
N GLU A 89 17.96 12.65 -58.25
CA GLU A 89 18.80 11.50 -58.63
C GLU A 89 18.58 11.06 -60.09
N GLY A 90 17.78 11.81 -60.87
CA GLY A 90 17.60 11.58 -62.32
C GLY A 90 16.79 10.32 -62.68
N ILE A 91 15.95 9.81 -61.77
CA ILE A 91 15.19 8.58 -61.94
C ILE A 91 13.87 8.89 -62.68
N LYS A 92 13.80 8.57 -63.97
CA LYS A 92 12.59 8.74 -64.80
C LYS A 92 11.42 7.89 -64.30
N SER A 93 10.25 8.50 -64.12
CA SER A 93 8.98 7.81 -63.87
C SER A 93 8.26 7.49 -65.19
N ASP A 94 7.89 6.22 -65.42
CA ASP A 94 7.15 5.81 -66.62
C ASP A 94 5.68 6.31 -66.66
N PRO A 95 5.09 6.58 -67.84
CA PRO A 95 3.70 6.98 -68.00
C PRO A 95 2.71 5.80 -67.95
N GLU A 96 1.50 6.11 -67.48
CA GLU A 96 0.40 5.21 -67.08
C GLU A 96 -0.14 4.24 -68.15
N SER A 97 -0.70 3.10 -67.70
CA SER A 97 -1.65 2.31 -68.49
C SER A 97 -3.04 2.24 -67.83
N SER A 98 -4.01 2.80 -68.55
CA SER A 98 -5.44 2.87 -68.25
C SER A 98 -6.21 1.74 -68.94
N SER A 99 -7.20 1.13 -68.27
CA SER A 99 -8.31 0.42 -68.93
C SER A 99 -9.67 0.77 -68.32
N GLY A 100 -10.33 1.71 -69.03
CA GLY A 100 -11.75 2.02 -69.21
C GLY A 100 -12.85 1.52 -68.25
N ARG A 101 -13.52 2.48 -67.58
CA ARG A 101 -14.95 2.84 -67.79
C ARG A 101 -15.32 4.12 -67.01
N ASN A 102 -15.97 5.08 -67.69
CA ASN A 102 -16.28 6.46 -67.26
C ASN A 102 -16.84 6.63 -65.84
N PRO A 103 -16.42 7.69 -65.11
CA PRO A 103 -17.39 8.71 -64.70
C PRO A 103 -16.86 10.16 -64.70
N LYS A 104 -17.80 11.08 -64.92
CA LYS A 104 -17.75 12.55 -64.96
C LYS A 104 -16.68 13.26 -64.09
N SER A 105 -16.13 14.32 -64.69
CA SER A 105 -15.17 15.34 -64.22
C SER A 105 -14.84 15.38 -62.71
N LYS A 106 -13.54 15.27 -62.40
CA LYS A 106 -12.97 15.64 -61.09
C LYS A 106 -12.00 16.80 -61.25
N THR A 107 -12.46 17.94 -60.78
CA THR A 107 -11.71 19.11 -60.37
C THR A 107 -10.65 18.76 -59.31
N THR A 108 -9.56 19.50 -59.33
CA THR A 108 -8.44 19.54 -58.38
C THR A 108 -8.90 19.48 -56.91
N LYS A 109 -8.48 18.47 -56.14
CA LYS A 109 -8.76 18.38 -54.70
C LYS A 109 -7.80 19.28 -53.90
N LYS A 110 -8.32 20.40 -53.41
CA LYS A 110 -7.76 21.31 -52.40
C LYS A 110 -7.27 20.57 -51.13
N PRO A 111 -6.37 21.16 -50.31
CA PRO A 111 -5.95 20.60 -49.03
C PRO A 111 -7.16 20.27 -48.13
N SER A 112 -7.10 19.12 -47.45
CA SER A 112 -8.24 18.53 -46.71
C SER A 112 -8.51 19.15 -45.33
N HIS A 113 -7.67 20.06 -44.85
CA HIS A 113 -7.77 20.71 -43.55
C HIS A 113 -7.29 22.16 -43.62
N LEU A 114 -7.67 22.95 -42.61
CA LEU A 114 -7.42 24.38 -42.49
C LEU A 114 -6.42 24.66 -41.37
N THR A 115 -5.66 25.75 -41.50
CA THR A 115 -4.86 26.31 -40.40
C THR A 115 -5.71 27.23 -39.52
N LEU A 116 -5.23 27.52 -38.31
CA LEU A 116 -5.92 28.46 -37.40
C LEU A 116 -6.08 29.86 -38.03
N ASP A 117 -5.10 30.33 -38.81
CA ASP A 117 -5.19 31.63 -39.47
C ASP A 117 -6.27 31.64 -40.56
N GLN A 118 -6.45 30.53 -41.28
CA GLN A 118 -7.55 30.38 -42.24
C GLN A 118 -8.91 30.35 -41.54
N VAL A 119 -9.01 29.70 -40.38
CA VAL A 119 -10.21 29.73 -39.54
C VAL A 119 -10.52 31.16 -39.09
N LYS A 120 -9.52 31.90 -38.58
CA LYS A 120 -9.66 33.30 -38.18
C LYS A 120 -10.06 34.21 -39.35
N LEU A 121 -9.55 33.96 -40.55
CA LEU A 121 -9.95 34.71 -41.75
C LEU A 121 -11.44 34.55 -42.04
N ILE A 122 -11.95 33.32 -41.98
CA ILE A 122 -13.37 33.01 -42.21
C ILE A 122 -14.25 33.52 -41.06
N HIS A 123 -13.77 33.47 -39.83
CA HIS A 123 -14.41 34.09 -38.67
C HIS A 123 -14.57 35.61 -38.85
N ASN A 124 -13.51 36.29 -39.30
CA ASN A 124 -13.54 37.74 -39.57
C ASN A 124 -14.55 38.13 -40.65
N GLN A 125 -14.95 37.22 -41.55
CA GLN A 125 -16.03 37.47 -42.52
C GLN A 125 -17.39 37.57 -41.82
N LEU A 126 -17.64 36.74 -40.81
CA LEU A 126 -18.85 36.81 -39.99
C LEU A 126 -18.88 38.11 -39.17
N LEU A 127 -17.76 38.49 -38.54
CA LEU A 127 -17.69 39.71 -37.72
C LEU A 127 -17.94 41.02 -38.48
N LYS A 128 -17.76 41.02 -39.81
CA LYS A 128 -18.05 42.17 -40.68
C LYS A 128 -19.50 42.19 -41.18
N ASN A 129 -20.27 41.13 -40.93
CA ASN A 129 -21.64 40.99 -41.40
C ASN A 129 -22.62 41.26 -40.24
N GLU A 130 -22.96 42.53 -40.03
CA GLU A 130 -23.88 42.96 -38.97
C GLU A 130 -25.26 42.28 -39.05
N THR A 131 -25.77 42.03 -40.26
CA THR A 131 -27.04 41.31 -40.46
C THR A 131 -26.95 39.86 -39.97
N ALA A 132 -25.84 39.18 -40.24
CA ALA A 132 -25.60 37.82 -39.75
C ALA A 132 -25.43 37.81 -38.23
N LEU A 133 -24.65 38.73 -37.65
CA LEU A 133 -24.48 38.86 -36.21
C LEU A 133 -25.82 39.09 -35.49
N LYS A 134 -26.66 39.98 -36.05
CA LYS A 134 -28.02 40.20 -35.55
C LYS A 134 -28.87 38.93 -35.65
N THR A 135 -28.73 38.15 -36.71
CA THR A 135 -29.41 36.84 -36.84
C THR A 135 -28.95 35.85 -35.76
N PHE A 136 -27.67 35.84 -35.39
CA PHE A 136 -27.18 34.99 -34.29
C PHE A 136 -27.84 35.32 -32.96
N GLN A 137 -28.02 36.60 -32.67
CA GLN A 137 -28.72 37.05 -31.47
C GLN A 137 -30.22 36.76 -31.54
N ASP A 138 -30.89 37.20 -32.61
CA ASP A 138 -32.36 37.15 -32.72
C ASP A 138 -32.90 35.72 -32.91
N LYS A 139 -32.15 34.84 -33.58
CA LYS A 139 -32.61 33.49 -33.92
C LYS A 139 -31.99 32.39 -33.07
N TYR A 140 -30.71 32.51 -32.74
CA TYR A 140 -29.96 31.46 -32.04
C TYR A 140 -29.64 31.82 -30.58
N GLY A 141 -29.91 33.07 -30.17
CA GLY A 141 -29.62 33.55 -28.82
C GLY A 141 -28.13 33.68 -28.52
N LEU A 142 -27.25 33.61 -29.52
CA LEU A 142 -25.80 33.64 -29.35
C LEU A 142 -25.28 35.08 -29.45
N PHE A 143 -24.61 35.54 -28.40
CA PHE A 143 -23.99 36.86 -28.36
C PHE A 143 -22.62 36.87 -29.03
N ARG A 144 -22.16 38.07 -29.38
CA ARG A 144 -20.90 38.29 -30.09
C ARG A 144 -19.71 37.65 -29.38
N GLU A 145 -19.67 37.72 -28.05
CA GLU A 145 -18.62 37.14 -27.21
C GLU A 145 -18.53 35.61 -27.40
N THR A 146 -19.67 34.93 -27.54
CA THR A 146 -19.72 33.48 -27.80
C THR A 146 -19.27 33.18 -29.22
N ILE A 147 -19.70 33.97 -30.19
CA ILE A 147 -19.31 33.83 -31.60
C ILE A 147 -17.79 33.96 -31.75
N GLU A 148 -17.19 34.96 -31.09
CA GLU A 148 -15.74 35.20 -31.07
C GLU A 148 -14.99 34.11 -30.32
N LYS A 149 -15.47 33.70 -29.13
CA LYS A 149 -14.86 32.64 -28.31
C LYS A 149 -14.74 31.32 -29.07
N TYR A 150 -15.76 30.95 -29.84
CA TYR A 150 -15.80 29.70 -30.59
C TYR A 150 -15.43 29.85 -32.07
N LEU A 151 -14.96 31.03 -32.48
CA LEU A 151 -14.49 31.34 -33.84
C LEU A 151 -15.50 30.98 -34.95
N ILE A 152 -16.80 31.13 -34.68
CA ILE A 152 -17.85 30.77 -35.65
C ILE A 152 -17.65 31.60 -36.92
N GLY A 153 -17.69 30.94 -38.07
CA GLY A 153 -17.40 31.56 -39.35
C GLY A 153 -18.62 31.73 -40.23
N TYR A 154 -18.44 32.48 -41.32
CA TYR A 154 -19.41 32.61 -42.40
C TYR A 154 -18.69 32.43 -43.73
N GLN A 155 -19.11 31.45 -44.53
CA GLN A 155 -18.51 31.17 -45.83
C GLN A 155 -19.57 30.62 -46.78
N ASN A 156 -19.56 31.10 -48.04
CA ASN A 156 -20.49 30.67 -49.09
C ASN A 156 -21.96 30.72 -48.64
N GLU A 157 -22.38 31.82 -48.02
CA GLU A 157 -23.73 32.00 -47.48
C GLU A 157 -24.15 31.07 -46.32
N HIS A 158 -23.23 30.25 -45.81
CA HIS A 158 -23.48 29.31 -44.71
C HIS A 158 -22.70 29.69 -43.44
N TYR A 159 -23.33 29.47 -42.28
CA TYR A 159 -22.65 29.51 -40.99
C TYR A 159 -21.79 28.25 -40.83
N VAL A 160 -20.54 28.43 -40.41
CA VAL A 160 -19.59 27.33 -40.27
C VAL A 160 -19.00 27.27 -38.86
N ILE A 161 -18.91 26.06 -38.31
CA ILE A 161 -18.43 25.80 -36.94
C ILE A 161 -17.04 25.20 -37.03
N PRO A 162 -16.00 25.88 -36.52
CA PRO A 162 -14.63 25.36 -36.58
C PRO A 162 -14.47 24.20 -35.62
N MET A 163 -13.81 23.16 -36.10
CA MET A 163 -13.58 21.91 -35.38
C MET A 163 -12.11 21.54 -35.52
N GLU A 164 -11.40 21.44 -34.41
CA GLU A 164 -10.03 20.93 -34.39
C GLU A 164 -10.08 19.40 -34.42
N ILE A 165 -9.52 18.78 -35.46
CA ILE A 165 -9.50 17.32 -35.60
C ILE A 165 -8.24 16.74 -34.93
N GLU A 166 -7.13 17.46 -35.06
CA GLU A 166 -5.82 17.18 -34.48
C GLU A 166 -5.20 18.54 -34.11
N PRO A 167 -4.26 18.60 -33.15
CA PRO A 167 -3.62 19.86 -32.78
C PRO A 167 -3.11 20.63 -34.00
N GLY A 168 -3.63 21.84 -34.21
CA GLY A 168 -3.30 22.73 -35.32
C GLY A 168 -4.00 22.44 -36.66
N LYS A 169 -4.79 21.36 -36.76
CA LYS A 169 -5.54 20.98 -37.97
C LYS A 169 -7.04 21.16 -37.77
N TRP A 170 -7.57 22.13 -38.50
CA TRP A 170 -8.97 22.54 -38.39
C TRP A 170 -9.80 22.07 -39.58
N THR A 171 -11.09 21.95 -39.35
CA THR A 171 -12.11 21.80 -40.40
C THR A 171 -13.34 22.60 -40.02
N PHE A 172 -14.30 22.68 -40.92
CA PHE A 172 -15.58 23.31 -40.67
C PHE A 172 -16.73 22.33 -40.83
N LYS A 173 -17.71 22.41 -39.92
CA LYS A 173 -19.05 21.86 -40.11
C LYS A 173 -19.98 22.98 -40.54
N GLU A 174 -20.71 22.80 -41.64
CA GLU A 174 -21.78 23.73 -42.01
C GLU A 174 -22.98 23.53 -41.09
N HIS A 175 -23.51 24.60 -40.51
CA HIS A 175 -24.70 24.56 -39.67
C HIS A 175 -25.90 24.08 -40.51
N LYS A 176 -26.60 23.04 -40.03
CA LYS A 176 -27.67 22.31 -40.77
C LYS A 176 -27.19 21.62 -42.07
N GLY A 177 -25.89 21.50 -42.29
CA GLY A 177 -25.32 20.74 -43.41
C GLY A 177 -25.15 19.25 -43.11
N ASN A 178 -25.11 18.43 -44.16
CA ASN A 178 -24.87 16.99 -44.05
C ASN A 178 -23.36 16.70 -43.93
N GLN A 179 -22.92 16.50 -42.67
CA GLN A 179 -21.59 16.03 -42.25
C GLN A 179 -20.41 17.02 -42.39
N LEU A 180 -19.38 16.78 -41.57
CA LEU A 180 -18.07 17.43 -41.68
C LEU A 180 -17.46 17.15 -43.06
N LYS A 181 -16.77 18.13 -43.66
CA LYS A 181 -16.05 17.95 -44.95
C LYS A 181 -15.01 16.81 -44.89
N SER A 182 -14.62 16.38 -43.69
CA SER A 182 -13.72 15.25 -43.42
C SER A 182 -14.40 13.89 -43.23
N GLY A 183 -15.74 13.83 -43.09
CA GLY A 183 -16.50 12.59 -42.81
C GLY A 183 -16.38 12.04 -41.38
N LYS A 184 -15.62 12.68 -40.48
CA LYS A 184 -15.50 12.28 -39.07
C LYS A 184 -16.69 12.81 -38.24
N VAL A 185 -17.12 12.05 -37.23
CA VAL A 185 -18.04 12.53 -36.17
C VAL A 185 -17.24 12.79 -34.91
N LEU A 186 -17.45 13.96 -34.29
CA LEU A 186 -16.74 14.48 -33.12
C LEU A 186 -17.73 14.91 -32.02
N LEU A 187 -17.21 15.18 -30.82
CA LEU A 187 -17.93 15.78 -29.71
C LEU A 187 -17.55 17.26 -29.61
N TYR A 188 -18.53 18.16 -29.54
CA TYR A 188 -18.29 19.61 -29.56
C TYR A 188 -19.18 20.39 -28.58
N PRO A 189 -18.64 21.39 -27.87
CA PRO A 189 -17.21 21.69 -27.69
C PRO A 189 -16.56 20.75 -26.65
N SER A 190 -15.66 19.85 -27.06
CA SER A 190 -15.06 18.85 -26.16
C SER A 190 -14.18 19.44 -25.06
N ASN A 191 -13.59 20.62 -25.28
CA ASN A 191 -12.76 21.33 -24.31
C ASN A 191 -13.51 21.84 -23.07
N VAL A 192 -14.84 21.75 -23.06
CA VAL A 192 -15.66 22.08 -21.89
C VAL A 192 -15.62 20.96 -20.85
N ILE A 193 -15.31 19.72 -21.23
CA ILE A 193 -15.27 18.57 -20.32
C ILE A 193 -14.04 18.69 -19.40
N LYS A 194 -14.28 18.71 -18.09
CA LYS A 194 -13.25 18.67 -17.04
C LYS A 194 -13.60 17.60 -16.02
N GLU A 195 -12.58 16.98 -15.43
CA GLU A 195 -12.75 15.86 -14.47
C GLU A 195 -13.51 16.25 -13.19
N ASP A 196 -13.50 17.53 -12.82
CA ASP A 196 -14.08 18.07 -11.57
C ASP A 196 -15.50 18.65 -11.74
N LEU A 197 -16.11 18.52 -12.93
CA LEU A 197 -17.44 19.07 -13.16
C LEU A 197 -18.52 18.37 -12.32
N PRO A 198 -19.43 19.12 -11.67
CA PRO A 198 -20.53 18.52 -10.93
C PRO A 198 -21.55 17.84 -11.85
N PHE A 199 -21.73 18.37 -13.06
CA PHE A 199 -22.56 17.79 -14.11
C PHE A 199 -22.15 18.31 -15.50
N ILE A 200 -22.64 17.66 -16.55
CA ILE A 200 -22.51 18.12 -17.94
C ILE A 200 -23.79 17.84 -18.73
N LEU A 201 -24.16 18.77 -19.61
CA LEU A 201 -25.31 18.63 -20.51
C LEU A 201 -24.87 18.04 -21.86
N VAL A 202 -25.71 17.17 -22.42
CA VAL A 202 -25.59 16.70 -23.81
C VAL A 202 -26.82 17.15 -24.58
N SER A 203 -26.61 17.90 -25.66
CA SER A 203 -27.66 18.42 -26.53
C SER A 203 -27.51 17.89 -27.97
N GLU A 204 -28.59 18.00 -28.75
CA GLU A 204 -28.65 17.42 -30.10
C GLU A 204 -27.82 18.19 -31.15
N GLY A 205 -27.53 19.49 -30.94
CA GLY A 205 -26.90 20.35 -31.94
C GLY A 205 -25.89 21.35 -31.38
N GLU A 206 -24.93 21.73 -32.21
CA GLU A 206 -23.78 22.53 -31.77
C GLU A 206 -24.18 23.90 -31.23
N PHE A 207 -25.08 24.61 -31.90
CA PHE A 207 -25.52 25.93 -31.43
C PHE A 207 -26.31 25.85 -30.12
N LYS A 208 -27.01 24.74 -29.85
CA LYS A 208 -27.69 24.50 -28.58
C LYS A 208 -26.68 24.27 -27.46
N ALA A 209 -25.64 23.49 -27.72
CA ALA A 209 -24.51 23.34 -26.78
C ALA A 209 -23.83 24.69 -26.51
N LEU A 210 -23.57 25.50 -27.54
CA LEU A 210 -22.97 26.83 -27.35
C LEU A 210 -23.88 27.77 -26.56
N LEU A 211 -25.20 27.75 -26.80
CA LEU A 211 -26.17 28.55 -26.05
C LEU A 211 -26.19 28.17 -24.57
N LEU A 212 -26.20 26.87 -24.26
CA LEU A 212 -26.09 26.38 -22.87
C LEU A 212 -24.79 26.83 -22.20
N ASN A 213 -23.66 26.73 -22.91
CA ASN A 213 -22.36 27.21 -22.41
C ASN A 213 -22.37 28.73 -22.17
N GLN A 214 -23.02 29.51 -23.04
CA GLN A 214 -23.19 30.96 -22.86
C GLN A 214 -24.02 31.27 -21.60
N MET A 215 -25.05 30.48 -21.31
CA MET A 215 -25.84 30.60 -20.08
C MET A 215 -25.08 30.09 -18.84
N GLY A 216 -23.86 29.58 -19.01
CA GLY A 216 -23.00 29.11 -17.93
C GLY A 216 -23.25 27.65 -17.52
N PHE A 217 -23.88 26.85 -18.38
CA PHE A 217 -24.01 25.41 -18.20
C PHE A 217 -23.04 24.66 -19.10
N PRO A 218 -22.13 23.83 -18.56
CA PRO A 218 -21.19 23.06 -19.38
C PRO A 218 -21.97 22.08 -20.26
N ALA A 219 -21.82 22.22 -21.58
CA ALA A 219 -22.60 21.45 -22.53
C ALA A 219 -21.80 20.99 -23.75
N VAL A 220 -22.15 19.82 -24.27
CA VAL A 220 -21.58 19.23 -25.50
C VAL A 220 -22.68 18.71 -26.42
N SER A 221 -22.31 18.39 -27.66
CA SER A 221 -23.18 17.81 -28.68
C SER A 221 -22.36 16.94 -29.64
N GLY A 222 -22.98 15.90 -30.20
CA GLY A 222 -22.35 15.07 -31.24
C GLY A 222 -22.52 15.67 -32.63
N THR A 223 -21.47 15.71 -33.44
CA THR A 223 -21.53 16.44 -34.72
C THR A 223 -22.26 15.72 -35.87
N GLY A 224 -22.78 14.51 -35.65
CA GLY A 224 -23.47 13.72 -36.68
C GLY A 224 -25.00 13.68 -36.52
N GLY A 225 -25.57 14.45 -35.57
CA GLY A 225 -27.00 14.44 -35.25
C GLY A 225 -27.39 13.37 -34.21
N ALA A 226 -28.68 13.31 -33.87
CA ALA A 226 -29.21 12.56 -32.71
C ALA A 226 -28.80 11.08 -32.61
N ASN A 227 -28.50 10.41 -33.73
CA ASN A 227 -28.23 8.97 -33.78
C ASN A 227 -26.74 8.58 -33.90
N THR A 228 -25.79 9.51 -33.68
CA THR A 228 -24.37 9.29 -34.05
C THR A 228 -23.39 9.18 -32.88
N TRP A 229 -23.88 8.80 -31.69
CA TRP A 229 -23.04 8.62 -30.51
C TRP A 229 -21.99 7.53 -30.71
N LYS A 230 -20.76 7.77 -30.26
CA LYS A 230 -19.68 6.79 -30.30
C LYS A 230 -19.28 6.32 -28.90
N ARG A 231 -19.09 5.01 -28.74
CA ARG A 231 -18.66 4.40 -27.47
C ARG A 231 -17.31 4.90 -26.97
N GLU A 232 -16.41 5.26 -27.88
CA GLU A 232 -15.09 5.79 -27.53
C GLU A 232 -15.17 7.09 -26.69
N TRP A 233 -16.33 7.77 -26.68
CA TRP A 233 -16.55 8.97 -25.87
C TRP A 233 -17.00 8.67 -24.44
N ASN A 234 -17.49 7.46 -24.14
CA ASN A 234 -18.10 7.14 -22.85
C ASN A 234 -17.16 7.44 -21.67
N SER A 235 -15.87 7.13 -21.82
CA SER A 235 -14.84 7.37 -20.78
C SER A 235 -14.68 8.83 -20.41
N LEU A 236 -15.01 9.78 -21.30
CA LEU A 236 -14.98 11.23 -21.03
C LEU A 236 -16.05 11.66 -20.01
N PHE A 237 -17.06 10.83 -19.78
CA PHE A 237 -18.16 11.10 -18.87
C PHE A 237 -18.04 10.34 -17.54
N THR A 238 -16.91 9.67 -17.30
CA THR A 238 -16.67 8.90 -16.08
C THR A 238 -16.83 9.78 -14.83
N ASN A 239 -17.62 9.33 -13.85
CA ASN A 239 -17.92 10.06 -12.60
C ASN A 239 -18.71 11.38 -12.74
N LEU A 240 -19.10 11.80 -13.95
CA LEU A 240 -19.93 13.00 -14.15
C LEU A 240 -21.42 12.69 -14.03
N ASN A 241 -22.22 13.65 -13.55
CA ASN A 241 -23.67 13.60 -13.71
C ASN A 241 -24.03 14.09 -15.11
N VAL A 242 -24.57 13.23 -15.96
CA VAL A 242 -24.89 13.58 -17.35
C VAL A 242 -26.38 13.90 -17.46
N ILE A 243 -26.71 15.05 -18.05
CA ILE A 243 -28.09 15.47 -18.27
C ILE A 243 -28.33 15.64 -19.76
N LEU A 244 -29.31 14.92 -20.30
CA LEU A 244 -29.66 14.96 -21.72
C LEU A 244 -30.74 16.02 -21.95
N ALA A 245 -30.38 17.03 -22.75
CA ALA A 245 -31.19 18.18 -23.13
C ALA A 245 -31.43 18.17 -24.65
N TYR A 246 -32.06 17.08 -25.12
CA TYR A 246 -32.41 16.87 -26.53
C TYR A 246 -33.74 17.53 -26.88
N ASP A 247 -34.06 17.58 -28.17
CA ASP A 247 -35.27 18.22 -28.66
C ASP A 247 -36.53 17.50 -28.17
N ASN A 248 -37.57 18.28 -27.88
CA ASN A 248 -38.91 17.82 -27.49
C ASN A 248 -39.72 17.35 -28.70
N ASP A 249 -39.14 16.48 -29.51
CA ASP A 249 -39.83 15.77 -30.58
C ASP A 249 -39.47 14.30 -30.59
N GLU A 250 -40.10 13.52 -31.47
CA GLU A 250 -39.90 12.08 -31.47
C GLU A 250 -38.44 11.69 -31.76
N PRO A 251 -37.77 12.23 -32.79
CA PRO A 251 -36.34 11.97 -33.02
C PRO A 251 -35.43 12.36 -31.84
N GLY A 252 -35.66 13.51 -31.22
CA GLY A 252 -34.87 13.99 -30.09
C GLY A 252 -35.03 13.10 -28.85
N ARG A 253 -36.27 12.69 -28.53
CA ARG A 253 -36.56 11.75 -27.42
C ARG A 253 -35.90 10.40 -27.65
N GLN A 254 -35.98 9.84 -28.85
CA GLN A 254 -35.30 8.58 -29.19
C GLN A 254 -33.77 8.71 -29.14
N GLY A 255 -33.23 9.85 -29.60
CA GLY A 255 -31.79 10.16 -29.50
C GLY A 255 -31.29 10.22 -28.07
N ALA A 256 -32.03 10.89 -27.18
CA ALA A 256 -31.71 10.96 -25.76
C ALA A 256 -31.68 9.56 -25.12
N LEU A 257 -32.69 8.72 -25.38
CA LEU A 257 -32.74 7.36 -24.83
C LEU A 257 -31.55 6.52 -25.30
N LYS A 258 -31.18 6.59 -26.58
CA LYS A 258 -30.00 5.88 -27.11
C LYS A 258 -28.69 6.34 -26.47
N VAL A 259 -28.49 7.66 -26.37
CA VAL A 259 -27.29 8.21 -25.71
C VAL A 259 -27.25 7.82 -24.24
N ALA A 260 -28.40 7.83 -23.57
CA ALA A 260 -28.48 7.34 -22.22
C ALA A 260 -28.03 5.89 -22.12
N GLU A 261 -28.52 4.98 -22.98
CA GLU A 261 -28.09 3.57 -23.00
C GLU A 261 -26.58 3.42 -23.22
N PHE A 262 -25.96 4.25 -24.05
CA PHE A 262 -24.52 4.18 -24.29
C PHE A 262 -23.68 4.66 -23.10
N ILE A 263 -24.12 5.72 -22.39
CA ILE A 263 -23.35 6.32 -21.29
C ILE A 263 -23.73 5.69 -19.93
N LYS A 264 -24.87 5.00 -19.88
CA LYS A 264 -25.40 4.29 -18.71
C LYS A 264 -24.36 3.29 -18.22
N GLY A 265 -23.90 3.50 -16.98
CA GLY A 265 -22.85 2.70 -16.35
C GLY A 265 -21.52 3.42 -16.21
N THR A 266 -21.12 4.23 -17.20
CA THR A 266 -19.88 5.01 -17.13
C THR A 266 -20.07 6.32 -16.36
N ALA A 267 -21.18 7.02 -16.60
CA ALA A 267 -21.52 8.23 -15.87
C ALA A 267 -22.02 7.94 -14.45
N ARG A 268 -21.82 8.87 -13.52
CA ARG A 268 -22.32 8.79 -12.14
C ARG A 268 -23.84 8.72 -12.08
N SER A 269 -24.50 9.48 -12.94
CA SER A 269 -25.94 9.44 -13.16
C SER A 269 -26.25 9.88 -14.59
N VAL A 270 -27.37 9.42 -15.14
CA VAL A 270 -27.87 9.90 -16.42
C VAL A 270 -29.31 10.36 -16.22
N LYS A 271 -29.57 11.64 -16.47
CA LYS A 271 -30.89 12.26 -16.37
C LYS A 271 -31.35 12.81 -17.71
N VAL A 272 -32.66 12.92 -17.90
CA VAL A 272 -33.26 13.54 -19.10
C VAL A 272 -34.16 14.69 -18.66
N ILE A 273 -33.95 15.86 -19.28
CA ILE A 273 -34.80 17.03 -19.03
C ILE A 273 -36.25 16.69 -19.39
N GLN A 274 -37.17 17.11 -18.53
CA GLN A 274 -38.60 17.05 -18.80
C GLN A 274 -39.04 18.41 -19.32
N TRP A 275 -39.27 18.51 -20.62
CA TRP A 275 -39.78 19.75 -21.20
C TRP A 275 -41.17 20.07 -20.66
N PRO A 276 -41.45 21.34 -20.29
CA PRO A 276 -42.79 21.73 -19.84
C PRO A 276 -43.85 21.52 -20.92
N SER A 277 -45.09 21.21 -20.53
CA SER A 277 -46.18 20.89 -21.46
C SER A 277 -46.50 22.01 -22.46
N PHE A 278 -46.24 23.28 -22.13
CA PHE A 278 -46.41 24.40 -23.08
C PHE A 278 -45.39 24.38 -24.24
N MET A 279 -44.37 23.51 -24.18
CA MET A 279 -43.42 23.22 -25.25
C MET A 279 -43.77 21.94 -26.03
N ASP A 280 -44.94 21.35 -25.84
CA ASP A 280 -45.39 20.21 -26.65
C ASP A 280 -45.93 20.64 -28.04
N SER A 281 -45.74 21.92 -28.39
CA SER A 281 -46.17 22.50 -29.67
C SER A 281 -45.18 22.22 -30.80
N LYS A 282 -45.65 22.23 -32.05
CA LYS A 282 -44.79 22.05 -33.23
C LYS A 282 -43.69 23.13 -33.38
N ASP A 283 -43.90 24.30 -32.77
CA ASP A 283 -43.08 25.50 -32.98
C ASP A 283 -42.13 25.82 -31.81
N LYS A 284 -42.15 25.04 -30.72
CA LYS A 284 -41.31 25.27 -29.53
C LYS A 284 -40.76 23.96 -29.02
N LYS A 285 -39.64 23.51 -29.54
CA LYS A 285 -39.15 22.14 -29.34
C LYS A 285 -37.81 22.04 -28.66
N ASP A 286 -37.05 23.12 -28.53
CA ASP A 286 -35.67 22.98 -28.07
C ASP A 286 -35.18 24.08 -27.13
N VAL A 287 -33.90 23.95 -26.73
CA VAL A 287 -33.20 24.90 -25.87
C VAL A 287 -33.22 26.32 -26.44
N THR A 288 -33.09 26.48 -27.76
CA THR A 288 -33.14 27.77 -28.44
C THR A 288 -34.52 28.39 -28.25
N ASP A 289 -35.59 27.62 -28.47
CA ASP A 289 -36.95 28.11 -28.28
C ASP A 289 -37.23 28.50 -26.82
N PHE A 290 -36.67 27.74 -25.87
CA PHE A 290 -36.80 28.03 -24.45
C PHE A 290 -36.23 29.41 -24.08
N PHE A 291 -35.03 29.74 -24.54
CA PHE A 291 -34.39 31.02 -24.21
C PHE A 291 -34.82 32.17 -25.12
N VAL A 292 -34.92 31.94 -26.43
CA VAL A 292 -35.12 32.99 -27.43
C VAL A 292 -36.60 33.27 -27.65
N THR A 293 -37.37 32.24 -28.02
CA THR A 293 -38.80 32.40 -28.36
C THR A 293 -39.66 32.66 -27.13
N LEU A 294 -39.34 32.02 -26.01
CA LEU A 294 -40.10 32.12 -24.76
C LEU A 294 -39.53 33.13 -23.75
N GLY A 295 -38.32 33.66 -23.98
CA GLY A 295 -37.67 34.62 -23.10
C GLY A 295 -37.40 34.09 -21.68
N LYS A 296 -37.22 32.78 -21.51
CA LYS A 296 -36.98 32.18 -20.19
C LYS A 296 -35.56 32.48 -19.70
N THR A 297 -35.41 32.51 -18.38
CA THR A 297 -34.17 32.88 -17.71
C THR A 297 -33.27 31.66 -17.47
N LYS A 298 -32.01 31.92 -17.10
CA LYS A 298 -31.08 30.90 -16.64
C LYS A 298 -31.64 30.12 -15.44
N GLU A 299 -32.29 30.83 -14.52
CA GLU A 299 -32.90 30.27 -13.32
C GLU A 299 -34.06 29.32 -13.67
N ASP A 300 -34.84 29.65 -14.71
CA ASP A 300 -35.89 28.75 -15.20
C ASP A 300 -35.31 27.46 -15.78
N PHE A 301 -34.19 27.54 -16.51
CA PHE A 301 -33.52 26.34 -17.03
C PHE A 301 -32.84 25.52 -15.94
N GLN A 302 -32.30 26.17 -14.89
CA GLN A 302 -31.76 25.47 -13.73
C GLN A 302 -32.86 24.63 -13.04
N ARG A 303 -34.09 25.16 -12.91
CA ARG A 303 -35.22 24.36 -12.39
C ARG A 303 -35.52 23.15 -13.27
N LEU A 304 -35.37 23.25 -14.59
CA LEU A 304 -35.51 22.08 -15.49
C LEU A 304 -34.42 21.04 -15.26
N ILE A 305 -33.17 21.48 -15.07
CA ILE A 305 -32.05 20.60 -14.70
C ILE A 305 -32.32 19.89 -13.36
N ASP A 306 -32.75 20.65 -12.35
CA ASP A 306 -33.02 20.12 -11.00
C ASP A 306 -34.17 19.11 -11.01
N SER A 307 -35.16 19.31 -11.89
CA SER A 307 -36.31 18.43 -12.08
C SER A 307 -36.10 17.30 -13.11
N ALA A 308 -34.90 17.20 -13.71
CA ALA A 308 -34.61 16.19 -14.72
C ALA A 308 -34.77 14.77 -14.15
N LYS A 309 -35.42 13.88 -14.90
CA LYS A 309 -35.69 12.50 -14.46
C LYS A 309 -34.48 11.62 -14.69
N GLU A 310 -34.06 10.91 -13.66
CA GLU A 310 -33.01 9.91 -13.75
C GLU A 310 -33.49 8.68 -14.52
N ILE A 311 -32.64 8.19 -15.42
CA ILE A 311 -32.88 6.93 -16.12
C ILE A 311 -32.45 5.80 -15.20
N ALA A 312 -33.44 5.12 -14.62
CA ALA A 312 -33.21 3.98 -13.76
C ALA A 312 -32.51 2.83 -14.51
N PHE A 313 -31.57 2.18 -13.83
CA PHE A 313 -31.07 0.88 -14.27
C PHE A 313 -32.16 -0.18 -14.07
N GLU A 314 -32.36 -1.04 -15.07
CA GLU A 314 -33.23 -2.19 -14.88
C GLU A 314 -32.50 -3.17 -13.97
N ILE A 315 -32.97 -3.27 -12.73
CA ILE A 315 -32.45 -4.25 -11.77
C ILE A 315 -33.07 -5.59 -12.14
N LYS A 316 -32.25 -6.50 -12.65
CA LYS A 316 -32.62 -7.91 -12.81
C LYS A 316 -32.41 -8.64 -11.49
N GLU A 317 -33.25 -9.64 -11.25
CA GLU A 317 -33.10 -10.54 -10.12
C GLU A 317 -32.97 -11.97 -10.65
N ILE A 318 -31.87 -12.63 -10.33
CA ILE A 318 -31.59 -14.03 -10.72
C ILE A 318 -31.40 -14.82 -9.43
N ASP A 319 -32.31 -15.74 -9.13
CA ASP A 319 -32.29 -16.57 -7.91
C ASP A 319 -32.07 -15.74 -6.61
N GLY A 320 -32.70 -14.57 -6.49
CA GLY A 320 -32.56 -13.67 -5.34
C GLY A 320 -31.34 -12.75 -5.35
N ILE A 321 -30.47 -12.85 -6.37
CA ILE A 321 -29.34 -11.93 -6.57
C ILE A 321 -29.78 -10.80 -7.49
N LYS A 322 -29.80 -9.58 -6.95
CA LYS A 322 -30.10 -8.37 -7.71
C LYS A 322 -28.85 -7.88 -8.43
N LEU A 323 -28.97 -7.61 -9.72
CA LEU A 323 -27.90 -7.06 -10.53
C LEU A 323 -28.40 -6.10 -11.60
N ILE A 324 -27.52 -5.22 -12.01
CA ILE A 324 -27.56 -4.47 -13.26
C ILE A 324 -26.67 -5.25 -14.23
N GLU A 325 -27.20 -5.54 -15.42
CA GLU A 325 -26.41 -6.26 -16.42
C GLU A 325 -25.16 -5.46 -16.81
N PRO A 326 -23.96 -6.08 -16.78
CA PRO A 326 -22.74 -5.39 -17.15
C PRO A 326 -22.72 -5.06 -18.64
N GLU A 327 -22.17 -3.90 -19.02
CA GLU A 327 -22.04 -3.56 -20.44
C GLU A 327 -21.30 -4.64 -21.23
N GLY A 328 -21.83 -4.99 -22.41
CA GLY A 328 -21.27 -6.02 -23.28
C GLY A 328 -21.60 -7.46 -22.86
N PHE A 329 -22.35 -7.65 -21.77
CA PHE A 329 -22.76 -8.97 -21.29
C PHE A 329 -24.27 -9.04 -21.03
N GLU A 330 -24.83 -10.22 -21.24
CA GLU A 330 -26.19 -10.57 -20.82
C GLU A 330 -26.09 -11.78 -19.89
N VAL A 331 -26.78 -11.70 -18.75
CA VAL A 331 -26.79 -12.80 -17.78
C VAL A 331 -28.10 -13.57 -17.91
N LYS A 332 -27.99 -14.88 -18.06
CA LYS A 332 -29.10 -15.84 -17.98
C LYS A 332 -28.95 -16.68 -16.71
N GLU A 333 -30.02 -17.35 -16.31
CA GLU A 333 -30.04 -18.21 -15.12
C GLU A 333 -28.97 -19.33 -15.15
N ASP A 334 -28.52 -19.75 -16.32
CA ASP A 334 -27.59 -20.87 -16.52
C ASP A 334 -26.24 -20.46 -17.15
N ARG A 335 -26.11 -19.25 -17.70
CA ARG A 335 -24.91 -18.83 -18.46
C ARG A 335 -24.77 -17.33 -18.57
N VAL A 336 -23.58 -16.89 -19.00
CA VAL A 336 -23.31 -15.50 -19.38
C VAL A 336 -22.99 -15.44 -20.86
N ASN A 337 -23.73 -14.62 -21.60
CA ASN A 337 -23.52 -14.35 -23.02
C ASN A 337 -22.77 -13.03 -23.18
N GLN A 338 -21.80 -12.99 -24.09
CA GLN A 338 -21.18 -11.77 -24.58
C GLN A 338 -22.00 -11.20 -25.73
N ILE A 339 -22.24 -9.89 -25.72
CA ILE A 339 -22.93 -9.15 -26.76
C ILE A 339 -21.90 -8.55 -27.74
N ILE A 340 -22.03 -8.88 -29.03
CA ILE A 340 -21.15 -8.42 -30.12
C ILE A 340 -22.00 -7.72 -31.17
N TYR A 341 -21.61 -6.53 -31.59
CA TYR A 341 -22.39 -5.73 -32.55
C TYR A 341 -21.91 -6.01 -33.98
N PHE A 342 -22.84 -6.41 -34.86
CA PHE A 342 -22.61 -6.58 -36.29
C PHE A 342 -23.62 -5.73 -37.06
N ARG A 343 -23.15 -4.73 -37.83
CA ARG A 343 -23.92 -3.89 -38.77
C ARG A 343 -25.45 -3.95 -38.53
N ASP A 344 -25.88 -3.16 -37.56
CA ASP A 344 -27.26 -2.92 -37.12
C ASP A 344 -27.94 -3.97 -36.21
N ASP A 345 -27.30 -5.12 -35.91
CA ASP A 345 -27.83 -6.13 -34.96
C ASP A 345 -26.79 -6.62 -33.92
N SER A 346 -27.25 -6.87 -32.68
CA SER A 346 -26.42 -7.46 -31.62
C SER A 346 -26.46 -9.00 -31.67
N ILE A 347 -25.32 -9.63 -31.89
CA ILE A 347 -25.12 -11.09 -31.79
C ILE A 347 -24.68 -11.46 -30.37
N LYS A 348 -25.30 -12.48 -29.79
CA LYS A 348 -24.93 -13.03 -28.49
C LYS A 348 -24.10 -14.30 -28.67
N LYS A 349 -22.92 -14.38 -28.05
CA LYS A 349 -22.09 -15.60 -28.01
C LYS A 349 -21.88 -16.04 -26.56
N PRO A 350 -21.81 -17.34 -26.25
CA PRO A 350 -21.49 -17.77 -24.88
C PRO A 350 -20.11 -17.25 -24.46
N ALA A 351 -20.06 -16.45 -23.39
CA ALA A 351 -18.80 -16.07 -22.75
C ALA A 351 -18.31 -17.21 -21.86
N PHE A 352 -19.23 -17.74 -21.04
CA PHE A 352 -19.02 -18.92 -20.19
C PHE A 352 -20.38 -19.45 -19.69
N TYR A 353 -20.41 -20.71 -19.27
CA TYR A 353 -21.64 -21.49 -19.04
C TYR A 353 -22.06 -21.58 -17.56
N THR A 354 -21.70 -20.60 -16.76
CA THR A 354 -22.05 -20.59 -15.34
C THR A 354 -22.27 -19.15 -14.89
N PRO A 355 -23.41 -18.83 -14.28
CA PRO A 355 -23.63 -17.50 -13.74
C PRO A 355 -22.64 -17.25 -12.61
N LEU A 356 -22.06 -16.05 -12.63
CA LEU A 356 -20.95 -15.64 -11.79
C LEU A 356 -21.24 -14.21 -11.33
N PHE A 357 -21.17 -13.93 -10.04
CA PHE A 357 -21.54 -12.63 -9.48
C PHE A 357 -20.57 -12.20 -8.40
N ILE A 358 -20.41 -10.89 -8.24
CA ILE A 358 -19.82 -10.30 -7.03
C ILE A 358 -20.97 -9.97 -6.10
N THR A 359 -21.08 -10.67 -4.98
CA THR A 359 -22.22 -10.52 -4.05
C THR A 359 -21.87 -9.75 -2.78
N GLY A 360 -20.61 -9.40 -2.59
CA GLY A 360 -20.12 -8.60 -1.47
C GLY A 360 -18.70 -8.10 -1.71
N ARG A 361 -18.34 -7.02 -1.02
CA ARG A 361 -16.97 -6.49 -0.98
C ARG A 361 -16.60 -6.21 0.47
N ALA A 362 -15.39 -6.57 0.86
CA ALA A 362 -14.86 -6.38 2.19
C ALA A 362 -13.56 -5.59 2.11
N ILE A 363 -13.38 -4.61 2.99
CA ILE A 363 -12.11 -3.91 3.17
C ILE A 363 -11.45 -4.40 4.44
N ASP A 364 -10.23 -4.93 4.33
CA ASP A 364 -9.40 -5.20 5.49
C ASP A 364 -8.97 -3.88 6.13
N VAL A 365 -9.36 -3.66 7.38
CA VAL A 365 -9.12 -2.41 8.11
C VAL A 365 -7.64 -2.19 8.44
N ASP A 366 -6.82 -3.24 8.45
CA ASP A 366 -5.38 -3.14 8.72
C ASP A 366 -4.59 -2.80 7.46
N SER A 367 -4.82 -3.53 6.37
CA SER A 367 -4.04 -3.38 5.13
C SER A 367 -4.66 -2.43 4.10
N GLY A 368 -5.96 -2.13 4.22
CA GLY A 368 -6.73 -1.42 3.20
C GLY A 368 -7.00 -2.24 1.93
N PHE A 369 -6.59 -3.51 1.89
CA PHE A 369 -6.84 -4.38 0.75
C PHE A 369 -8.30 -4.78 0.68
N GLU A 370 -8.76 -5.01 -0.55
CA GLU A 370 -10.13 -5.44 -0.84
C GLU A 370 -10.19 -6.94 -1.12
N ASP A 371 -11.15 -7.59 -0.45
CA ASP A 371 -11.63 -8.92 -0.77
C ASP A 371 -13.04 -8.80 -1.36
N VAL A 372 -13.42 -9.76 -2.20
CA VAL A 372 -14.73 -9.83 -2.84
C VAL A 372 -15.36 -11.19 -2.58
N GLU A 373 -16.67 -11.20 -2.36
CA GLU A 373 -17.46 -12.43 -2.32
C GLU A 373 -17.90 -12.76 -3.74
N ILE A 374 -17.42 -13.89 -4.26
CA ILE A 374 -17.86 -14.41 -5.54
C ILE A 374 -18.93 -15.47 -5.32
N ALA A 375 -20.07 -15.31 -5.96
CA ALA A 375 -21.13 -16.31 -6.03
C ALA A 375 -21.17 -16.94 -7.42
N PHE A 376 -21.17 -18.28 -7.49
CA PHE A 376 -21.36 -19.02 -8.73
C PHE A 376 -22.20 -20.26 -8.50
N LYS A 377 -22.91 -20.71 -9.56
CA LYS A 377 -23.78 -21.87 -9.49
C LYS A 377 -23.02 -23.14 -9.91
N ARG A 378 -23.04 -24.17 -9.06
CA ARG A 378 -22.47 -25.49 -9.35
C ARG A 378 -23.42 -26.56 -8.84
N ASP A 379 -23.72 -27.56 -9.67
CA ASP A 379 -24.68 -28.64 -9.36
C ASP A 379 -26.03 -28.08 -8.89
N HIS A 380 -26.51 -27.04 -9.58
CA HIS A 380 -27.72 -26.26 -9.28
C HIS A 380 -27.74 -25.54 -7.91
N LYS A 381 -26.63 -25.54 -7.16
CA LYS A 381 -26.49 -24.85 -5.87
C LYS A 381 -25.59 -23.62 -6.00
N TRP A 382 -25.96 -22.55 -5.32
CA TRP A 382 -25.11 -21.37 -5.18
C TRP A 382 -23.96 -21.68 -4.21
N LYS A 383 -22.74 -21.44 -4.66
CA LYS A 383 -21.54 -21.44 -3.83
C LYS A 383 -21.03 -20.02 -3.73
N LYS A 384 -20.75 -19.57 -2.51
CA LYS A 384 -20.19 -18.25 -2.20
C LYS A 384 -18.82 -18.41 -1.56
N ILE A 385 -17.84 -17.65 -2.02
CA ILE A 385 -16.47 -17.67 -1.49
C ILE A 385 -15.91 -16.25 -1.41
N TRP A 386 -15.28 -15.93 -0.29
CA TRP A 386 -14.50 -14.70 -0.12
C TRP A 386 -13.08 -14.93 -0.63
N ILE A 387 -12.62 -14.05 -1.52
CA ILE A 387 -11.29 -14.14 -2.13
C ILE A 387 -10.70 -12.75 -2.34
N SER A 388 -9.38 -12.68 -2.46
CA SER A 388 -8.71 -11.42 -2.77
C SER A 388 -9.16 -10.86 -4.11
N LYS A 389 -9.44 -9.55 -4.17
CA LYS A 389 -9.72 -8.83 -5.42
C LYS A 389 -8.59 -8.98 -6.44
N LEU A 390 -7.35 -9.12 -5.97
CA LEU A 390 -6.20 -9.35 -6.84
C LEU A 390 -6.28 -10.70 -7.57
N LEU A 391 -6.89 -11.72 -6.98
CA LEU A 391 -7.03 -13.06 -7.57
C LEU A 391 -7.95 -13.02 -8.79
N ILE A 392 -9.08 -12.30 -8.69
CA ILE A 392 -10.03 -12.15 -9.81
C ILE A 392 -9.60 -11.14 -10.87
N SER A 393 -8.51 -10.41 -10.62
CA SER A 393 -7.96 -9.42 -11.55
C SER A 393 -6.81 -9.97 -12.41
N ASP A 394 -6.37 -11.21 -12.17
CA ASP A 394 -5.19 -11.81 -12.81
C ASP A 394 -5.55 -13.15 -13.47
N ALA A 395 -5.30 -13.25 -14.78
CA ALA A 395 -5.66 -14.40 -15.60
C ALA A 395 -5.00 -15.72 -15.14
N LYS A 396 -3.83 -15.66 -14.51
CA LYS A 396 -3.15 -16.86 -13.99
C LYS A 396 -3.72 -17.27 -12.63
N LYS A 397 -4.06 -16.29 -11.78
CA LYS A 397 -4.53 -16.55 -10.41
C LYS A 397 -6.00 -16.96 -10.36
N ILE A 398 -6.86 -16.39 -11.21
CA ILE A 398 -8.28 -16.74 -11.25
C ILE A 398 -8.52 -18.23 -11.53
N ILE A 399 -7.57 -18.89 -12.21
CA ILE A 399 -7.61 -20.34 -12.47
C ILE A 399 -7.62 -21.15 -11.16
N GLU A 400 -7.06 -20.64 -10.07
CA GLU A 400 -7.10 -21.29 -8.75
C GLU A 400 -8.54 -21.55 -8.28
N LEU A 401 -9.51 -20.75 -8.72
CA LEU A 401 -10.93 -20.95 -8.40
C LEU A 401 -11.54 -22.23 -9.00
N ALA A 402 -10.85 -22.87 -9.96
CA ALA A 402 -11.21 -24.20 -10.42
C ALA A 402 -11.19 -25.23 -9.28
N SER A 403 -10.27 -25.08 -8.32
CA SER A 403 -10.23 -25.93 -7.11
C SER A 403 -11.47 -25.75 -6.22
N HIS A 404 -12.11 -24.59 -6.29
CA HIS A 404 -13.38 -24.31 -5.61
C HIS A 404 -14.60 -24.73 -6.43
N GLY A 405 -14.44 -25.25 -7.65
CA GLY A 405 -15.51 -25.76 -8.50
C GLY A 405 -16.05 -24.77 -9.54
N LEU A 406 -15.45 -23.57 -9.66
CA LEU A 406 -15.76 -22.65 -10.75
C LEU A 406 -15.20 -23.22 -12.08
N PRO A 407 -15.98 -23.32 -13.18
CA PRO A 407 -15.48 -23.87 -14.44
C PRO A 407 -14.61 -22.87 -15.23
N VAL A 408 -13.51 -22.43 -14.61
CA VAL A 408 -12.51 -21.52 -15.17
C VAL A 408 -11.28 -22.29 -15.64
N ASN A 409 -10.70 -21.87 -16.76
CA ASN A 409 -9.47 -22.41 -17.31
C ASN A 409 -8.73 -21.33 -18.14
N SER A 410 -7.57 -21.69 -18.69
CA SER A 410 -6.73 -20.77 -19.48
C SER A 410 -7.41 -20.22 -20.74
N ARG A 411 -8.47 -20.86 -21.26
CA ARG A 411 -9.17 -20.42 -22.47
C ARG A 411 -10.30 -19.43 -22.18
N ASN A 412 -10.96 -19.51 -21.02
CA ASN A 412 -12.09 -18.64 -20.69
C ASN A 412 -11.80 -17.59 -19.60
N CYS A 413 -10.68 -17.70 -18.88
CA CYS A 413 -10.31 -16.78 -17.79
C CYS A 413 -10.37 -15.30 -18.18
N GLY A 414 -9.86 -14.93 -19.36
CA GLY A 414 -9.87 -13.53 -19.82
C GLY A 414 -11.28 -12.94 -19.92
N LYS A 415 -12.26 -13.74 -20.39
CA LYS A 415 -13.66 -13.31 -20.48
C LYS A 415 -14.35 -13.23 -19.12
N MET A 416 -13.99 -14.11 -18.19
CA MET A 416 -14.50 -14.02 -16.81
C MET A 416 -13.97 -12.77 -16.10
N ILE A 417 -12.69 -12.40 -16.30
CA ILE A 417 -12.10 -11.18 -15.72
C ILE A 417 -12.75 -9.93 -16.31
N GLU A 418 -12.90 -9.87 -17.65
CA GLU A 418 -13.58 -8.78 -18.34
C GLU A 418 -15.01 -8.59 -17.81
N TYR A 419 -15.74 -9.70 -17.67
CA TYR A 419 -17.08 -9.70 -17.08
C TYR A 419 -17.09 -9.25 -15.62
N LEU A 420 -16.21 -9.78 -14.75
CA LEU A 420 -16.18 -9.43 -13.32
C LEU A 420 -15.85 -7.95 -13.11
N ALA A 421 -14.92 -7.40 -13.89
CA ALA A 421 -14.58 -5.98 -13.85
C ALA A 421 -15.77 -5.09 -14.27
N ALA A 422 -16.46 -5.44 -15.36
CA ALA A 422 -17.68 -4.76 -15.76
C ALA A 422 -18.78 -4.93 -14.70
N PHE A 423 -18.97 -6.14 -14.18
CA PHE A 423 -19.99 -6.43 -13.17
C PHE A 423 -19.77 -5.56 -11.93
N GLU A 424 -18.55 -5.51 -11.39
CA GLU A 424 -18.22 -4.67 -10.24
C GLU A 424 -18.57 -3.20 -10.49
N HIS A 425 -18.20 -2.67 -11.65
CA HIS A 425 -18.42 -1.27 -12.01
C HIS A 425 -19.91 -0.91 -12.04
N PHE A 426 -20.72 -1.70 -12.76
CA PHE A 426 -22.16 -1.45 -12.92
C PHE A 426 -22.96 -1.73 -11.64
N ASN A 427 -22.47 -2.64 -10.79
CA ASN A 427 -23.18 -3.07 -9.58
C ASN A 427 -22.60 -2.45 -8.31
N MET A 428 -21.68 -1.49 -8.39
CA MET A 428 -20.96 -0.94 -7.24
C MET A 428 -21.88 -0.47 -6.10
N GLN A 429 -23.06 0.06 -6.44
CA GLN A 429 -24.05 0.52 -5.45
C GLN A 429 -24.94 -0.61 -4.89
N LEU A 430 -25.05 -1.73 -5.62
CA LEU A 430 -25.82 -2.91 -5.21
C LEU A 430 -24.99 -3.89 -4.39
N ILE A 431 -23.66 -3.92 -4.60
CA ILE A 431 -22.74 -4.81 -3.90
C ILE A 431 -22.53 -4.30 -2.46
N PRO A 432 -22.95 -5.04 -1.43
CA PRO A 432 -22.76 -4.63 -0.04
C PRO A 432 -21.28 -4.48 0.31
N LYS A 433 -20.95 -3.40 1.01
CA LYS A 433 -19.62 -3.14 1.54
C LYS A 433 -19.55 -3.45 3.03
N THR A 434 -18.60 -4.30 3.41
CA THR A 434 -18.27 -4.61 4.81
C THR A 434 -16.82 -4.22 5.11
N PHE A 435 -16.51 -4.10 6.39
CA PHE A 435 -15.15 -3.96 6.88
C PHE A 435 -14.79 -5.22 7.63
N VAL A 436 -13.60 -5.76 7.39
CA VAL A 436 -13.12 -6.98 8.03
C VAL A 436 -11.80 -6.75 8.72
N SER A 437 -11.51 -7.56 9.73
CA SER A 437 -10.18 -7.64 10.35
C SER A 437 -9.68 -9.08 10.27
N LYS A 438 -8.43 -9.25 9.86
CA LYS A 438 -7.77 -10.55 9.78
C LYS A 438 -7.10 -10.98 11.08
N GLY A 439 -6.83 -10.03 11.97
CA GLY A 439 -6.23 -10.26 13.29
C GLY A 439 -7.00 -9.58 14.42
N PHE A 440 -6.53 -9.79 15.64
CA PHE A 440 -7.06 -9.17 16.85
C PHE A 440 -6.52 -7.76 17.07
N GLY A 441 -6.98 -7.13 18.15
CA GLY A 441 -6.49 -5.84 18.63
C GLY A 441 -7.35 -4.65 18.22
N PHE A 442 -6.80 -3.45 18.42
CA PHE A 442 -7.50 -2.21 18.09
C PHE A 442 -7.58 -1.98 16.58
N LYS A 443 -8.78 -1.67 16.10
CA LYS A 443 -9.07 -1.25 14.74
C LYS A 443 -9.76 0.11 14.74
N SER A 444 -9.58 0.86 13.66
CA SER A 444 -10.18 2.19 13.50
C SER A 444 -10.91 2.25 12.17
N VAL A 445 -12.21 2.54 12.22
CA VAL A 445 -13.05 2.71 11.02
C VAL A 445 -13.82 4.02 11.18
N GLU A 446 -13.64 4.94 10.23
CA GLU A 446 -14.35 6.23 10.19
C GLU A 446 -14.33 6.99 11.55
N ASN A 447 -13.13 7.09 12.15
CA ASN A 447 -12.86 7.72 13.45
C ASN A 447 -13.47 7.01 14.68
N LYS A 448 -14.07 5.83 14.53
CA LYS A 448 -14.49 5.00 15.66
C LYS A 448 -13.46 3.91 15.94
N ARG A 449 -13.17 3.69 17.22
CA ARG A 449 -12.26 2.65 17.68
C ARG A 449 -13.03 1.43 18.15
N VAL A 450 -12.56 0.28 17.74
CA VAL A 450 -13.15 -1.02 18.08
C VAL A 450 -12.01 -1.95 18.43
N PHE A 451 -12.28 -2.97 19.25
CA PHE A 451 -11.32 -4.00 19.55
C PHE A 451 -11.85 -5.34 19.05
N ILE A 452 -11.04 -6.08 18.32
CA ILE A 452 -11.38 -7.39 17.79
C ILE A 452 -10.74 -8.45 18.70
N LEU A 453 -11.58 -9.28 19.33
CA LEU A 453 -11.21 -10.50 20.05
C LEU A 453 -12.05 -11.65 19.48
N GLU A 454 -12.70 -12.50 20.30
CA GLU A 454 -13.69 -13.47 19.83
C GLU A 454 -14.92 -12.82 19.18
N LYS A 455 -15.20 -11.58 19.60
CA LYS A 455 -16.26 -10.71 19.13
C LYS A 455 -15.73 -9.29 19.05
N MET A 456 -16.43 -8.47 18.29
CA MET A 456 -16.19 -7.04 18.25
C MET A 456 -16.61 -6.40 19.59
N ILE A 457 -15.72 -5.63 20.21
CA ILE A 457 -15.97 -4.87 21.44
C ILE A 457 -15.86 -3.37 21.11
N GLY A 458 -16.82 -2.57 21.58
CA GLY A 458 -16.88 -1.12 21.36
C GLY A 458 -18.04 -0.67 20.47
N LYS A 459 -18.05 0.62 20.11
CA LYS A 459 -19.13 1.22 19.30
C LYS A 459 -18.98 0.82 17.84
N LYS A 460 -20.06 0.32 17.23
CA LYS A 460 -20.12 0.11 15.78
C LYS A 460 -19.85 1.42 15.02
N ALA A 461 -19.05 1.36 13.96
CA ALA A 461 -18.88 2.46 13.01
C ALA A 461 -20.25 2.80 12.38
N GLY A 462 -20.43 3.95 11.75
CA GLY A 462 -21.73 4.31 11.15
C GLY A 462 -21.53 4.96 9.81
N GLN A 463 -22.10 4.38 8.75
CA GLN A 463 -22.20 4.99 7.43
C GLN A 463 -23.63 5.48 7.23
N GLY A 464 -23.87 6.78 7.42
CA GLY A 464 -25.22 7.34 7.33
C GLY A 464 -26.20 6.63 8.28
N ASN A 465 -27.43 6.38 7.82
CA ASN A 465 -28.48 5.69 8.60
C ASN A 465 -28.20 4.18 8.87
N LYS A 466 -27.01 3.63 8.58
CA LYS A 466 -26.68 2.22 8.85
C LYS A 466 -25.42 2.07 9.71
N GLU A 467 -25.54 1.30 10.78
CA GLU A 467 -24.41 0.84 11.60
C GLU A 467 -23.48 -0.04 10.75
N VAL A 468 -22.19 0.26 10.80
CA VAL A 468 -21.09 -0.49 10.18
C VAL A 468 -20.38 -1.29 11.27
N SER A 469 -20.41 -2.61 11.15
CA SER A 469 -19.63 -3.53 11.98
C SER A 469 -18.32 -3.91 11.30
N VAL A 470 -17.28 -4.16 12.09
CA VAL A 470 -16.07 -4.82 11.61
C VAL A 470 -16.23 -6.31 11.88
N GLU A 471 -16.26 -7.11 10.82
CA GLU A 471 -16.37 -8.57 10.92
C GLU A 471 -14.97 -9.17 11.10
N PHE A 472 -14.86 -10.16 11.99
CA PHE A 472 -13.60 -10.88 12.15
C PHE A 472 -13.54 -12.03 11.15
N SER A 473 -12.57 -11.99 10.24
CA SER A 473 -12.38 -12.97 9.17
C SER A 473 -10.89 -13.36 9.09
N PRO A 474 -10.43 -14.25 9.98
CA PRO A 474 -9.04 -14.67 10.02
C PRO A 474 -8.64 -15.43 8.76
N GLU A 475 -7.36 -15.38 8.41
CA GLU A 475 -6.83 -16.22 7.34
C GLU A 475 -6.86 -17.72 7.73
N PRO A 476 -6.88 -18.64 6.75
CA PRO A 476 -6.76 -20.06 7.04
C PRO A 476 -5.49 -20.38 7.82
N GLY A 477 -5.59 -21.28 8.81
CA GLY A 477 -4.49 -21.71 9.67
C GLY A 477 -4.45 -21.08 11.07
N TYR A 478 -5.31 -20.08 11.34
CA TYR A 478 -5.44 -19.48 12.68
C TYR A 478 -6.57 -20.10 13.52
N GLU A 479 -7.27 -21.14 13.03
CA GLU A 479 -8.46 -21.70 13.66
C GLU A 479 -8.21 -22.17 15.10
N ARG A 480 -7.01 -22.69 15.38
CA ARG A 480 -6.58 -23.06 16.74
C ARG A 480 -6.66 -21.85 17.68
N PHE A 481 -6.02 -20.74 17.30
CA PHE A 481 -5.92 -19.54 18.15
C PHE A 481 -7.25 -18.80 18.28
N VAL A 482 -8.08 -18.83 17.24
CA VAL A 482 -9.45 -18.29 17.28
C VAL A 482 -10.32 -19.06 18.28
N LYS A 483 -10.15 -20.39 18.38
CA LYS A 483 -10.82 -21.17 19.43
C LYS A 483 -10.25 -20.87 20.81
N ALA A 484 -8.93 -20.67 20.92
CA ALA A 484 -8.27 -20.44 22.20
C ALA A 484 -8.69 -19.14 22.89
N VAL A 485 -9.04 -18.06 22.18
CA VAL A 485 -9.49 -16.79 22.80
C VAL A 485 -10.94 -16.80 23.30
N LYS A 486 -11.69 -17.88 23.07
CA LYS A 486 -13.07 -17.98 23.56
C LYS A 486 -13.07 -18.23 25.08
N PRO A 487 -13.95 -17.59 25.85
CA PRO A 487 -14.03 -17.82 27.28
C PRO A 487 -14.68 -19.17 27.60
N GLU A 488 -14.24 -19.80 28.68
CA GLU A 488 -14.81 -21.02 29.25
C GLU A 488 -14.97 -20.86 30.77
N GLY A 489 -15.95 -21.54 31.35
CA GLY A 489 -16.28 -21.41 32.78
C GLY A 489 -16.92 -20.07 33.13
N THR A 490 -16.68 -19.57 34.35
CA THR A 490 -17.25 -18.28 34.80
C THR A 490 -16.19 -17.32 35.31
N TYR A 491 -16.46 -16.03 35.17
CA TYR A 491 -15.61 -14.96 35.70
C TYR A 491 -15.40 -15.07 37.22
N VAL A 492 -16.44 -15.45 37.97
CA VAL A 492 -16.38 -15.59 39.43
C VAL A 492 -15.43 -16.72 39.83
N LYS A 493 -15.61 -17.92 39.24
CA LYS A 493 -14.73 -19.07 39.52
C LYS A 493 -13.29 -18.80 39.10
N TRP A 494 -13.09 -18.20 37.92
CA TRP A 494 -11.75 -17.79 37.48
C TRP A 494 -11.08 -16.86 38.49
N ARG A 495 -11.82 -15.87 39.01
CA ARG A 495 -11.32 -14.95 40.03
C ARG A 495 -10.96 -15.66 41.33
N GLU A 496 -11.80 -16.57 41.83
CA GLU A 496 -11.52 -17.38 43.01
C GLU A 496 -10.24 -18.22 42.85
N CYS A 497 -10.00 -18.76 41.65
CA CYS A 497 -8.80 -19.54 41.35
C CYS A 497 -7.52 -18.70 41.35
N ILE A 498 -7.55 -17.48 40.80
CA ILE A 498 -6.34 -16.66 40.62
C ILE A 498 -5.97 -15.83 41.86
N GLU A 499 -6.92 -15.45 42.70
CA GLU A 499 -6.66 -14.60 43.87
C GLU A 499 -5.56 -15.13 44.82
N PRO A 500 -5.53 -16.43 45.17
CA PRO A 500 -4.45 -17.00 45.97
C PRO A 500 -3.06 -16.83 45.35
N ALA A 501 -2.96 -16.86 44.02
CA ALA A 501 -1.70 -16.68 43.30
C ALA A 501 -1.18 -15.23 43.34
N LEU A 502 -2.08 -14.24 43.47
CA LEU A 502 -1.70 -12.81 43.50
C LEU A 502 -0.97 -12.39 44.78
N LYS A 503 -0.81 -13.30 45.76
CA LYS A 503 0.01 -13.08 46.96
C LYS A 503 1.52 -13.21 46.68
N TYR A 504 1.89 -13.81 45.55
CA TYR A 504 3.29 -14.02 45.18
C TYR A 504 3.75 -12.94 44.20
N PRO A 505 4.86 -12.22 44.48
CA PRO A 505 5.27 -11.06 43.68
C PRO A 505 5.41 -11.33 42.18
N TYR A 506 6.07 -12.43 41.80
CA TYR A 506 6.26 -12.77 40.38
C TYR A 506 4.96 -13.20 39.69
N ALA A 507 4.09 -13.92 40.38
CA ALA A 507 2.78 -14.29 39.84
C ALA A 507 1.87 -13.07 39.68
N ALA A 508 1.84 -12.17 40.67
CA ALA A 508 1.12 -10.90 40.60
C ALA A 508 1.66 -10.01 39.48
N PHE A 509 2.99 -9.89 39.38
CA PHE A 509 3.64 -9.15 38.30
C PHE A 509 3.25 -9.67 36.92
N ALA A 510 3.30 -11.00 36.71
CA ALA A 510 2.90 -11.61 35.44
C ALA A 510 1.43 -11.37 35.11
N PHE A 511 0.56 -11.49 36.12
CA PHE A 511 -0.87 -11.26 36.00
C PHE A 511 -1.17 -9.83 35.53
N TYR A 512 -0.65 -8.81 36.23
CA TYR A 512 -0.88 -7.41 35.85
C TYR A 512 -0.20 -7.04 34.53
N ALA A 513 0.98 -7.61 34.24
CA ALA A 513 1.66 -7.41 32.97
C ALA A 513 0.84 -7.93 31.77
N SER A 514 0.00 -8.96 31.95
CA SER A 514 -0.87 -9.48 30.90
C SER A 514 -1.88 -8.44 30.39
N PHE A 515 -2.24 -7.46 31.22
CA PHE A 515 -3.13 -6.35 30.84
C PHE A 515 -2.40 -5.17 30.19
N SER A 516 -1.06 -5.20 30.11
CA SER A 516 -0.26 -4.08 29.61
C SER A 516 -0.26 -3.96 28.08
N ALA A 517 -0.40 -5.07 27.35
CA ALA A 517 -0.37 -5.08 25.88
C ALA A 517 -1.34 -4.09 25.20
N PRO A 518 -2.64 -4.01 25.57
CA PRO A 518 -3.54 -3.03 24.97
C PRO A 518 -3.22 -1.57 25.36
N LEU A 519 -2.54 -1.35 26.49
CA LEU A 519 -2.15 -0.01 26.95
C LEU A 519 -0.96 0.55 26.17
N LEU A 520 -0.11 -0.30 25.58
CA LEU A 520 1.09 0.14 24.86
C LEU A 520 0.76 1.14 23.76
N ARG A 521 -0.23 0.83 22.92
CA ARG A 521 -0.68 1.71 21.85
C ARG A 521 -1.27 3.02 22.38
N MET A 522 -2.06 2.95 23.46
CA MET A 522 -2.70 4.11 24.09
C MET A 522 -1.68 5.10 24.63
N LEU A 523 -0.64 4.58 25.26
CA LEU A 523 0.41 5.35 25.94
C LEU A 523 1.59 5.68 25.02
N LYS A 524 1.67 5.06 23.84
CA LYS A 524 2.84 5.05 22.95
C LYS A 524 4.07 4.45 23.65
N ALA A 525 3.84 3.44 24.49
CA ALA A 525 4.89 2.70 25.17
C ALA A 525 5.47 1.61 24.25
N PRO A 526 6.78 1.30 24.36
CA PRO A 526 7.42 0.25 23.57
C PRO A 526 6.98 -1.16 23.96
N ASN A 527 7.12 -2.11 23.03
CA ASN A 527 7.02 -3.54 23.32
C ASN A 527 8.15 -3.97 24.26
N PHE A 528 7.86 -4.97 25.08
CA PHE A 528 8.84 -5.57 25.97
C PHE A 528 8.57 -7.06 26.19
N ILE A 529 9.58 -7.73 26.72
CA ILE A 529 9.62 -9.17 26.96
C ILE A 529 9.78 -9.39 28.45
N ILE A 530 9.04 -10.34 29.00
CA ILE A 530 9.19 -10.84 30.38
C ILE A 530 9.64 -12.29 30.27
N ASP A 531 10.82 -12.60 30.79
CA ASP A 531 11.40 -13.94 30.75
C ASP A 531 11.53 -14.52 32.16
N PHE A 532 10.80 -15.61 32.42
CA PHE A 532 10.92 -16.38 33.64
C PHE A 532 11.92 -17.51 33.43
N TRP A 533 13.06 -17.47 34.13
CA TRP A 533 14.12 -18.45 33.94
C TRP A 533 14.62 -19.05 35.26
N GLY A 534 15.23 -20.23 35.16
CA GLY A 534 15.77 -20.98 36.30
C GLY A 534 15.52 -22.48 36.16
N ASN A 535 15.67 -23.22 37.26
CA ASN A 535 15.55 -24.69 37.26
C ASN A 535 14.20 -25.19 36.74
N THR A 536 14.17 -26.39 36.17
CA THR A 536 12.94 -27.06 35.72
C THR A 536 11.99 -27.29 36.90
N SER A 537 10.68 -27.38 36.62
CA SER A 537 9.64 -27.73 37.61
C SER A 537 9.38 -26.71 38.73
N VAL A 538 9.79 -25.45 38.58
CA VAL A 538 9.56 -24.37 39.57
C VAL A 538 8.28 -23.55 39.30
N GLY A 539 7.37 -23.99 38.43
CA GLY A 539 6.10 -23.30 38.14
C GLY A 539 6.14 -22.22 37.06
N LYS A 540 7.21 -22.17 36.23
CA LYS A 540 7.37 -21.19 35.14
C LYS A 540 6.24 -21.24 34.11
N THR A 541 5.91 -22.43 33.60
CA THR A 541 4.77 -22.57 32.67
C THR A 541 3.44 -22.20 33.34
N THR A 542 3.30 -22.46 34.64
CA THR A 542 2.08 -22.11 35.39
C THR A 542 1.87 -20.61 35.51
N VAL A 543 2.93 -19.82 35.68
CA VAL A 543 2.78 -18.35 35.69
C VAL A 543 2.43 -17.81 34.29
N LEU A 544 2.90 -18.45 33.21
CA LEU A 544 2.43 -18.16 31.85
C LEU A 544 0.96 -18.51 31.68
N GLU A 545 0.54 -19.67 32.16
CA GLU A 545 -0.87 -20.10 32.13
C GLU A 545 -1.76 -19.12 32.91
N LEU A 546 -1.31 -18.64 34.08
CA LEU A 546 -2.00 -17.60 34.85
C LEU A 546 -2.19 -16.33 34.00
N ALA A 547 -1.12 -15.82 33.39
CA ALA A 547 -1.17 -14.62 32.56
C ALA A 547 -2.04 -14.82 31.30
N ALA A 548 -1.94 -15.98 30.64
CA ALA A 548 -2.70 -16.32 29.44
C ALA A 548 -4.20 -16.49 29.72
N SER A 549 -4.57 -16.99 30.90
CA SER A 549 -5.96 -17.21 31.30
C SER A 549 -6.82 -15.95 31.32
N VAL A 550 -6.19 -14.77 31.40
CA VAL A 550 -6.86 -13.46 31.24
C VAL A 550 -7.57 -13.37 29.88
N TRP A 551 -6.95 -13.92 28.83
CA TRP A 551 -7.32 -13.71 27.43
C TRP A 551 -7.96 -14.93 26.77
N GLY A 552 -7.74 -16.13 27.29
CA GLY A 552 -8.28 -17.36 26.70
C GLY A 552 -7.68 -18.62 27.30
N ASN A 553 -7.87 -19.75 26.62
CA ASN A 553 -7.41 -21.07 27.05
C ASN A 553 -5.88 -21.05 27.26
N PRO A 554 -5.39 -21.21 28.50
CA PRO A 554 -3.96 -21.13 28.78
C PRO A 554 -3.21 -22.43 28.44
N HIS A 555 -3.91 -23.53 28.20
CA HIS A 555 -3.31 -24.85 28.16
C HIS A 555 -2.65 -25.17 26.81
N LYS A 556 -1.30 -25.24 26.80
CA LYS A 556 -0.46 -25.56 25.63
C LYS A 556 -0.90 -26.81 24.86
N GLU A 557 -1.09 -27.94 25.55
CA GLU A 557 -1.43 -29.25 24.95
C GLU A 557 -2.86 -29.31 24.40
N ALA A 558 -3.77 -28.49 24.93
CA ALA A 558 -5.15 -28.39 24.46
C ALA A 558 -5.32 -27.35 23.33
N GLY A 559 -4.23 -26.94 22.68
CA GLY A 559 -4.26 -25.94 21.62
C GLY A 559 -4.48 -24.50 22.09
N GLY A 560 -4.17 -24.21 23.36
CA GLY A 560 -4.33 -22.89 23.98
C GLY A 560 -3.35 -21.81 23.48
N LEU A 561 -3.37 -20.68 24.18
CA LEU A 561 -2.60 -19.46 23.91
C LEU A 561 -1.11 -19.59 24.23
N VAL A 562 -0.74 -20.53 25.11
CA VAL A 562 0.65 -20.89 25.36
C VAL A 562 1.13 -21.81 24.23
N PHE A 563 2.29 -21.51 23.65
CA PHE A 563 2.89 -22.29 22.55
C PHE A 563 4.40 -22.42 22.73
N GLY A 564 5.04 -23.35 22.01
CA GLY A 564 6.48 -23.58 22.13
C GLY A 564 7.32 -22.52 21.39
N TRP A 565 8.49 -22.22 21.94
CA TRP A 565 9.52 -21.45 21.21
C TRP A 565 10.04 -22.21 19.98
N ASP A 566 9.86 -23.53 19.89
CA ASP A 566 10.23 -24.46 18.81
C ASP A 566 9.53 -24.21 17.45
N SER A 567 9.39 -22.95 17.08
CA SER A 567 8.67 -22.48 15.92
C SER A 567 9.57 -21.71 14.97
N THR A 568 9.12 -21.50 13.73
CA THR A 568 9.89 -20.72 12.77
C THR A 568 9.76 -19.23 13.05
N LYS A 569 10.77 -18.44 12.65
CA LYS A 569 10.72 -16.97 12.73
C LYS A 569 9.48 -16.37 12.05
N VAL A 570 9.04 -16.96 10.93
CA VAL A 570 7.87 -16.51 10.19
C VAL A 570 6.57 -16.80 10.96
N PHE A 571 6.51 -17.92 11.67
CA PHE A 571 5.38 -18.22 12.55
C PHE A 571 5.26 -17.17 13.64
N LEU A 572 6.35 -16.87 14.35
CA LEU A 572 6.33 -15.88 15.43
C LEU A 572 5.95 -14.46 14.95
N GLU A 573 6.46 -14.03 13.80
CA GLU A 573 6.08 -12.76 13.14
C GLU A 573 4.56 -12.70 12.86
N ARG A 574 3.99 -13.80 12.37
CA ARG A 574 2.56 -13.93 12.08
C ARG A 574 1.71 -13.92 13.35
N ILE A 575 2.14 -14.66 14.38
CA ILE A 575 1.45 -14.71 15.67
C ILE A 575 1.47 -13.35 16.36
N ALA A 576 2.61 -12.65 16.38
CA ALA A 576 2.71 -11.32 16.97
C ALA A 576 1.82 -10.29 16.25
N ASN A 577 1.70 -10.37 14.92
CA ASN A 577 0.77 -9.54 14.17
C ASN A 577 -0.70 -9.92 14.39
N PHE A 578 -1.01 -11.22 14.46
CA PHE A 578 -2.36 -11.72 14.69
C PHE A 578 -2.88 -11.37 16.09
N PHE A 579 -2.04 -11.45 17.12
CA PHE A 579 -2.32 -11.04 18.50
C PHE A 579 -1.88 -9.60 18.79
N CYS A 580 -1.97 -8.69 17.81
CA CYS A 580 -1.65 -7.29 18.06
C CYS A 580 -2.52 -6.72 19.20
N ASP A 581 -1.90 -5.93 20.09
CA ASP A 581 -2.49 -5.38 21.31
C ASP A 581 -2.95 -6.44 22.35
N ILE A 582 -2.56 -7.71 22.16
CA ILE A 582 -2.74 -8.84 23.09
C ILE A 582 -1.36 -9.45 23.40
N PRO A 583 -1.09 -9.96 24.61
CA PRO A 583 0.19 -10.62 24.90
C PRO A 583 0.35 -11.95 24.15
N ILE A 584 1.60 -12.37 23.97
CA ILE A 584 1.95 -13.70 23.43
C ILE A 584 2.74 -14.50 24.48
N PHE A 585 2.59 -15.83 24.47
CA PHE A 585 3.10 -16.71 25.53
C PHE A 585 3.93 -17.89 24.99
N PRO A 586 5.07 -17.63 24.32
CA PRO A 586 6.02 -18.70 24.00
C PRO A 586 6.68 -19.30 25.25
N ASP A 587 6.81 -20.61 25.28
CA ASP A 587 7.29 -21.42 26.41
C ASP A 587 8.44 -22.34 25.95
N ASP A 588 9.37 -22.67 26.85
CA ASP A 588 10.55 -23.52 26.62
C ASP A 588 11.59 -22.97 25.61
N SER A 589 12.24 -21.85 25.94
CA SER A 589 13.22 -21.19 25.06
C SER A 589 14.45 -22.03 24.70
N GLN A 590 14.79 -23.03 25.52
CA GLN A 590 15.93 -23.94 25.33
C GLN A 590 15.84 -24.83 24.08
N MET A 591 14.67 -24.92 23.45
CA MET A 591 14.45 -25.72 22.23
C MET A 591 14.94 -25.04 20.94
N VAL A 592 15.43 -23.79 21.03
CA VAL A 592 15.83 -22.97 19.88
C VAL A 592 17.30 -22.57 19.99
N ASP A 593 18.00 -22.54 18.86
CA ASP A 593 19.37 -22.07 18.79
C ASP A 593 19.50 -20.55 19.02
N ASP A 594 20.62 -20.10 19.59
CA ASP A 594 20.86 -18.70 19.98
C ASP A 594 20.68 -17.72 18.83
N ARG A 595 21.10 -18.09 17.61
CA ARG A 595 21.03 -17.20 16.45
C ARG A 595 19.57 -16.96 16.04
N THR A 596 18.78 -18.01 15.99
CA THR A 596 17.35 -17.92 15.68
C THR A 596 16.62 -17.14 16.78
N MET A 597 16.88 -17.48 18.05
CA MET A 597 16.31 -16.81 19.22
C MET A 597 16.63 -15.30 19.22
N SER A 598 17.91 -14.93 19.06
CA SER A 598 18.36 -13.53 18.96
C SER A 598 17.56 -12.74 17.93
N SER A 599 17.31 -13.34 16.76
CA SER A 599 16.59 -12.72 15.67
C SER A 599 15.10 -12.56 15.93
N MET A 600 14.49 -13.49 16.68
CA MET A 600 13.10 -13.46 17.11
C MET A 600 12.88 -12.39 18.18
N LEU A 601 13.73 -12.36 19.21
CA LEU A 601 13.69 -11.36 20.27
C LEU A 601 13.77 -9.94 19.70
N TYR A 602 14.69 -9.70 18.76
CA TYR A 602 14.82 -8.42 18.10
C TYR A 602 13.55 -8.00 17.34
N GLN A 603 12.84 -8.94 16.69
CA GLN A 603 11.60 -8.62 15.97
C GLN A 603 10.46 -8.30 16.92
N ILE A 604 10.23 -9.15 17.92
CA ILE A 604 9.17 -8.95 18.92
C ILE A 604 9.35 -7.59 19.60
N ALA A 605 10.57 -7.33 20.08
CA ALA A 605 10.92 -6.11 20.80
C ALA A 605 10.71 -4.85 19.95
N ASN A 606 10.95 -4.91 18.63
CA ASN A 606 10.75 -3.77 17.74
C ASN A 606 9.30 -3.57 17.26
N GLY A 607 8.46 -4.60 17.30
CA GLY A 607 7.07 -4.48 16.87
C GLY A 607 6.86 -4.41 15.36
N VAL A 608 7.86 -4.80 14.56
CA VAL A 608 7.82 -4.70 13.10
C VAL A 608 8.38 -5.96 12.45
N GLY A 609 7.63 -6.53 11.52
CA GLY A 609 8.04 -7.67 10.70
C GLY A 609 9.04 -7.29 9.61
N ARG A 610 9.58 -8.31 8.93
CA ARG A 610 10.57 -8.08 7.87
C ARG A 610 9.97 -7.34 6.68
N GLY A 611 10.63 -6.24 6.31
CA GLY A 611 10.50 -5.56 5.02
C GLY A 611 10.61 -6.51 3.84
N ARG A 612 9.62 -6.50 2.94
CA ARG A 612 9.70 -7.26 1.68
C ARG A 612 9.49 -6.31 0.51
N GLY A 613 10.38 -6.35 -0.47
CA GLY A 613 10.21 -5.61 -1.72
C GLY A 613 9.04 -6.16 -2.55
N ALA A 614 8.46 -5.29 -3.37
CA ALA A 614 7.51 -5.59 -4.42
C ALA A 614 7.96 -4.93 -5.73
N THR A 615 7.47 -5.42 -6.87
CA THR A 615 7.82 -4.88 -8.20
C THR A 615 7.51 -3.38 -8.35
N ALA A 616 6.56 -2.86 -7.56
CA ALA A 616 6.14 -1.46 -7.56
C ALA A 616 6.43 -0.70 -6.24
N GLY A 617 7.29 -1.24 -5.35
CA GLY A 617 7.61 -0.58 -4.08
C GLY A 617 7.94 -1.55 -2.94
N ILE A 618 7.43 -1.27 -1.75
CA ILE A 618 7.60 -2.11 -0.55
C ILE A 618 6.24 -2.72 -0.20
N ARG A 619 6.21 -4.04 0.05
CA ARG A 619 4.99 -4.70 0.56
C ARG A 619 4.65 -4.16 1.94
N HIS A 620 3.36 -4.18 2.29
CA HIS A 620 2.92 -3.84 3.64
C HIS A 620 3.72 -4.64 4.69
N ASN A 621 4.35 -3.93 5.63
CA ASN A 621 5.09 -4.56 6.72
C ASN A 621 4.15 -4.76 7.90
N PRO A 622 3.99 -6.00 8.40
CA PRO A 622 3.17 -6.22 9.57
C PRO A 622 3.81 -5.52 10.77
N THR A 623 2.98 -4.83 11.55
CA THR A 623 3.38 -4.17 12.81
C THR A 623 2.52 -4.69 13.94
N TRP A 624 3.04 -4.64 15.17
CA TRP A 624 2.31 -5.06 16.36
C TRP A 624 2.76 -4.33 17.61
N HIS A 625 1.83 -4.18 18.56
CA HIS A 625 2.13 -3.86 19.94
C HIS A 625 1.88 -5.11 20.78
N THR A 626 2.83 -5.53 21.59
CA THR A 626 2.65 -6.73 22.42
C THR A 626 3.59 -6.74 23.62
N VAL A 627 3.20 -7.51 24.63
CA VAL A 627 4.08 -7.96 25.72
C VAL A 627 4.31 -9.45 25.49
N CYS A 628 5.57 -9.84 25.35
CA CYS A 628 5.93 -11.25 25.15
C CYS A 628 6.31 -11.88 26.49
N PHE A 629 5.61 -12.93 26.88
CA PHE A 629 5.97 -13.75 28.03
C PHE A 629 6.82 -14.91 27.55
N SER A 630 7.86 -15.24 28.29
CA SER A 630 8.78 -16.32 27.97
C SER A 630 9.12 -17.14 29.20
N THR A 631 9.45 -18.41 28.98
CA THR A 631 10.08 -19.28 29.96
C THR A 631 11.34 -19.92 29.39
N GLY A 632 12.30 -20.21 30.27
CA GLY A 632 13.51 -20.92 29.90
C GLY A 632 14.24 -21.53 31.08
N GLU A 633 15.30 -22.29 30.77
CA GLU A 633 16.26 -22.77 31.77
C GLU A 633 17.45 -21.82 31.96
N ARG A 634 17.70 -20.95 30.97
CA ARG A 634 18.73 -19.91 30.99
C ARG A 634 18.12 -18.57 30.56
N PRO A 635 18.76 -17.43 30.91
CA PRO A 635 18.25 -16.11 30.56
C PRO A 635 18.25 -15.88 29.05
N LEU A 636 17.15 -15.33 28.51
CA LEU A 636 17.05 -14.99 27.07
C LEU A 636 18.10 -13.97 26.62
N ILE A 637 18.59 -13.10 27.51
CA ILE A 637 19.56 -12.06 27.18
C ILE A 637 20.90 -12.64 26.74
N GLU A 638 21.27 -13.84 27.20
CA GLU A 638 22.48 -14.55 26.81
C GLU A 638 22.46 -14.96 25.35
N CYS A 639 21.28 -15.21 24.79
CA CYS A 639 21.10 -15.61 23.40
C CYS A 639 21.31 -14.44 22.42
N THR A 640 21.43 -13.19 22.88
CA THR A 640 21.46 -12.02 21.98
C THR A 640 22.51 -10.98 22.33
N THR A 641 23.22 -10.50 21.31
CA THR A 641 24.17 -9.37 21.43
C THR A 641 23.53 -8.03 21.10
N PHE A 642 22.28 -8.00 20.63
CA PHE A 642 21.58 -6.77 20.27
C PHE A 642 21.17 -5.99 21.53
N ALA A 643 21.90 -4.91 21.83
CA ALA A 643 21.66 -4.06 22.99
C ALA A 643 20.20 -3.59 23.11
N GLY A 644 19.51 -3.35 21.99
CA GLY A 644 18.09 -2.95 22.00
C GLY A 644 17.11 -4.06 22.37
N ALA A 645 17.41 -5.32 22.01
CA ALA A 645 16.60 -6.47 22.44
C ALA A 645 16.87 -6.78 23.92
N ARG A 646 18.15 -6.77 24.32
CA ARG A 646 18.59 -6.89 25.71
C ARG A 646 17.90 -5.88 26.64
N ALA A 647 17.87 -4.62 26.22
CA ALA A 647 17.27 -3.53 26.99
C ALA A 647 15.74 -3.56 27.09
N ARG A 648 15.07 -4.46 26.36
CA ARG A 648 13.61 -4.62 26.33
C ARG A 648 13.16 -5.93 26.98
N THR A 649 14.08 -6.69 27.58
CA THR A 649 13.79 -7.95 28.27
C THR A 649 13.95 -7.76 29.78
N ILE A 650 12.86 -8.05 30.51
CA ILE A 650 12.82 -8.13 31.97
C ILE A 650 13.06 -9.59 32.32
N GLU A 651 14.16 -9.87 33.02
CA GLU A 651 14.52 -11.24 33.42
C GLU A 651 14.13 -11.46 34.88
N LEU A 652 13.44 -12.57 35.14
CA LEU A 652 12.95 -12.93 36.46
C LEU A 652 13.48 -14.32 36.82
N TYR A 653 14.50 -14.34 37.68
CA TYR A 653 15.13 -15.57 38.14
C TYR A 653 14.39 -16.19 39.32
N GLY A 654 14.16 -17.51 39.24
CA GLY A 654 13.70 -18.31 40.36
C GLY A 654 12.25 -18.80 40.24
N SER A 655 11.71 -19.32 41.34
CA SER A 655 10.34 -19.83 41.38
C SER A 655 9.34 -18.67 41.48
N PRO A 656 8.33 -18.57 40.60
CA PRO A 656 7.22 -17.64 40.78
C PRO A 656 6.36 -17.94 42.02
N PHE A 657 6.51 -19.15 42.57
CA PHE A 657 5.74 -19.69 43.69
C PHE A 657 6.70 -20.29 44.74
N PRO A 658 7.48 -19.44 45.45
CA PRO A 658 8.49 -19.92 46.38
C PRO A 658 7.85 -20.57 47.61
N ASN A 659 8.47 -21.65 48.12
CA ASN A 659 8.08 -22.36 49.34
C ASN A 659 6.68 -23.01 49.33
N ILE A 660 6.17 -23.38 48.15
CA ILE A 660 4.87 -24.06 48.01
C ILE A 660 5.03 -25.50 47.52
N GLY A 661 4.18 -26.41 48.02
CA GLY A 661 4.06 -27.80 47.55
C GLY A 661 3.31 -27.94 46.21
N GLY A 662 3.43 -29.10 45.55
CA GLY A 662 2.83 -29.34 44.23
C GLY A 662 1.30 -29.22 44.18
N ASP A 663 0.60 -29.40 45.31
CA ASP A 663 -0.86 -29.39 45.38
C ASP A 663 -1.48 -28.05 44.98
N PHE A 664 -0.94 -26.94 45.48
CA PHE A 664 -1.40 -25.58 45.11
C PHE A 664 -1.24 -25.32 43.61
N ILE A 665 -0.11 -25.72 43.04
CA ILE A 665 0.16 -25.55 41.60
C ILE A 665 -0.82 -26.37 40.77
N ASN A 666 -1.12 -27.60 41.21
CA ASN A 666 -2.09 -28.47 40.54
C ASN A 666 -3.52 -27.93 40.64
N GLU A 667 -3.92 -27.41 41.80
CA GLU A 667 -5.21 -26.76 42.01
C GLU A 667 -5.37 -25.53 41.12
N LEU A 668 -4.37 -24.65 41.10
CA LEU A 668 -4.33 -23.48 40.23
C LEU A 668 -4.45 -23.90 38.76
N LYS A 669 -3.63 -24.86 38.30
CA LYS A 669 -3.71 -25.37 36.91
C LYS A 669 -5.08 -25.91 36.57
N THR A 670 -5.72 -26.64 37.49
CA THR A 670 -7.05 -27.21 37.29
C THR A 670 -8.09 -26.10 37.15
N GLY A 671 -8.07 -25.12 38.06
CA GLY A 671 -8.96 -23.96 38.01
C GLY A 671 -8.81 -23.16 36.71
N LEU A 672 -7.57 -22.93 36.27
CA LEU A 672 -7.24 -22.21 35.03
C LEU A 672 -7.62 -22.98 33.76
N ARG A 673 -7.71 -24.31 33.81
CA ARG A 673 -8.15 -25.14 32.68
C ARG A 673 -9.66 -25.12 32.49
N GLU A 674 -10.41 -24.88 33.55
CA GLU A 674 -11.89 -24.89 33.51
C GLU A 674 -12.48 -23.48 33.43
N ASN A 675 -11.71 -22.45 33.77
CA ASN A 675 -12.20 -21.06 33.82
C ASN A 675 -11.14 -20.13 33.24
N TYR A 676 -11.44 -19.43 32.14
CA TYR A 676 -10.50 -18.52 31.46
C TYR A 676 -11.19 -17.61 30.44
N GLY A 677 -10.47 -16.60 29.94
CA GLY A 677 -10.87 -15.75 28.80
C GLY A 677 -11.86 -14.63 29.11
N HIS A 678 -12.25 -14.46 30.39
CA HIS A 678 -13.29 -13.49 30.78
C HIS A 678 -12.75 -12.08 31.01
N ALA A 679 -11.54 -11.95 31.56
CA ALA A 679 -11.05 -10.70 32.11
C ALA A 679 -10.53 -9.72 31.06
N GLY A 680 -9.82 -10.21 30.04
CA GLY A 680 -9.26 -9.38 28.96
C GLY A 680 -10.35 -8.62 28.20
N ALA A 681 -11.46 -9.30 27.85
CA ALA A 681 -12.59 -8.66 27.16
C ALA A 681 -13.23 -7.53 27.99
N LYS A 682 -13.49 -7.77 29.28
CA LYS A 682 -14.05 -6.77 30.21
C LYS A 682 -13.09 -5.59 30.42
N PHE A 683 -11.80 -5.88 30.55
CA PHE A 683 -10.76 -4.85 30.69
C PHE A 683 -10.71 -3.93 29.46
N VAL A 684 -10.71 -4.53 28.27
CA VAL A 684 -10.72 -3.81 26.98
C VAL A 684 -11.94 -2.90 26.86
N GLU A 685 -13.12 -3.36 27.27
CA GLU A 685 -14.34 -2.55 27.29
C GLU A 685 -14.18 -1.32 28.21
N GLY A 686 -13.60 -1.50 29.40
CA GLY A 686 -13.30 -0.42 30.32
C GLY A 686 -12.31 0.60 29.76
N ILE A 687 -11.18 0.16 29.20
CA ILE A 687 -10.16 1.09 28.66
C ILE A 687 -10.61 1.77 27.36
N LEU A 688 -11.49 1.16 26.55
CA LEU A 688 -12.11 1.82 25.40
C LEU A 688 -12.94 3.02 25.85
N SER A 689 -13.69 2.88 26.95
CA SER A 689 -14.45 4.00 27.53
C SER A 689 -13.54 5.14 28.02
N ILE A 690 -12.35 4.80 28.51
CA ILE A 690 -11.31 5.77 28.90
C ILE A 690 -10.74 6.44 27.64
N TRP A 691 -10.44 5.69 26.58
CA TRP A 691 -9.83 6.21 25.37
C TRP A 691 -10.75 7.16 24.59
N ASP A 692 -12.05 6.91 24.61
CA ASP A 692 -13.04 7.77 23.96
C ASP A 692 -13.31 9.05 24.75
N ASN A 693 -12.85 9.16 26.00
CA ASN A 693 -12.96 10.34 26.83
C ASN A 693 -11.61 11.07 26.95
N VAL A 694 -11.54 12.30 26.43
CA VAL A 694 -10.30 13.09 26.37
C VAL A 694 -9.70 13.34 27.75
N ASP A 695 -10.52 13.65 28.75
CA ASP A 695 -10.03 13.97 30.11
C ASP A 695 -9.48 12.73 30.81
N LYS A 696 -10.21 11.60 30.73
CA LYS A 696 -9.73 10.32 31.28
C LYS A 696 -8.45 9.86 30.60
N MET A 697 -8.34 10.02 29.27
CA MET A 697 -7.13 9.68 28.52
C MET A 697 -5.93 10.58 28.90
N ASN A 698 -6.17 11.86 29.18
CA ASN A 698 -5.13 12.78 29.65
C ASN A 698 -4.64 12.41 31.05
N ARG A 699 -5.56 12.06 31.96
CA ARG A 699 -5.22 11.55 33.30
C ARG A 699 -4.39 10.28 33.21
N LEU A 700 -4.82 9.31 32.40
CA LEU A 700 -4.10 8.05 32.19
C LEU A 700 -2.64 8.29 31.74
N LYS A 701 -2.41 9.23 30.82
CA LYS A 701 -1.06 9.62 30.37
C LYS A 701 -0.25 10.32 31.47
N ALA A 702 -0.89 11.11 32.32
CA ALA A 702 -0.23 11.77 33.44
C ALA A 702 0.22 10.74 34.48
N ASP A 703 -0.64 9.78 34.83
CA ASP A 703 -0.35 8.71 35.77
C ASP A 703 0.80 7.81 35.25
N TYR A 704 0.78 7.45 33.95
CA TYR A 704 1.90 6.75 33.31
C TYR A 704 3.24 7.49 33.48
N LYS A 705 3.27 8.79 33.14
CA LYS A 705 4.49 9.60 33.26
C LYS A 705 4.94 9.78 34.71
N MET A 706 4.00 9.85 35.65
CA MET A 706 4.30 9.93 37.08
C MET A 706 5.03 8.66 37.55
N TYR A 707 4.48 7.47 37.25
CA TYR A 707 5.13 6.21 37.62
C TYR A 707 6.49 6.04 36.95
N GLN A 708 6.59 6.36 35.66
CA GLN A 708 7.85 6.30 34.92
C GLN A 708 8.92 7.17 35.61
N ARG A 709 8.57 8.42 35.96
CA ARG A 709 9.50 9.35 36.59
C ARG A 709 9.94 8.86 37.97
N ALA A 710 9.03 8.31 38.77
CA ALA A 710 9.35 7.79 40.09
C ALA A 710 10.37 6.64 40.01
N LEU A 711 10.09 5.64 39.17
CA LEU A 711 10.96 4.47 38.98
C LEU A 711 12.32 4.84 38.37
N SER A 712 12.35 5.80 37.43
CA SER A 712 13.59 6.29 36.82
C SER A 712 14.51 6.97 37.85
N LEU A 713 13.93 7.78 38.75
CA LEU A 713 14.68 8.42 39.83
C LEU A 713 15.22 7.42 40.85
N GLU A 714 14.45 6.38 41.16
CA GLU A 714 14.82 5.32 42.10
C GLU A 714 16.00 4.48 41.58
N ALA A 715 15.94 4.05 40.31
CA ALA A 715 16.99 3.19 39.76
C ALA A 715 18.32 3.90 39.44
N ASN A 716 18.29 5.23 39.27
CA ASN A 716 19.46 6.10 39.07
C ASN A 716 20.52 5.55 38.09
N SER A 717 20.06 4.97 36.97
CA SER A 717 20.93 4.34 35.96
C SER A 717 20.27 4.35 34.58
N GLU A 718 21.08 4.29 33.51
CA GLU A 718 20.55 4.22 32.13
C GLU A 718 19.70 2.96 31.88
N VAL A 719 20.06 1.85 32.53
CA VAL A 719 19.31 0.59 32.45
C VAL A 719 17.98 0.73 33.21
N GLY A 720 18.03 1.33 34.40
CA GLY A 720 16.85 1.64 35.19
C GLY A 720 15.85 2.55 34.50
N ASP A 721 16.32 3.59 33.81
CA ASP A 721 15.45 4.49 33.05
C ASP A 721 14.67 3.73 31.95
N ARG A 722 15.29 2.72 31.33
CA ARG A 722 14.59 1.88 30.34
C ARG A 722 13.53 1.01 30.98
N TYR A 723 13.88 0.29 32.06
CA TYR A 723 12.92 -0.55 32.78
C TYR A 723 11.76 0.26 33.36
N SER A 724 11.98 1.52 33.76
CA SER A 724 10.93 2.42 34.25
C SER A 724 9.74 2.52 33.29
N HIS A 725 9.98 2.48 31.98
CA HIS A 725 8.92 2.57 30.98
C HIS A 725 7.98 1.36 31.03
N TYR A 726 8.51 0.16 31.22
CA TYR A 726 7.73 -1.08 31.23
C TYR A 726 7.00 -1.26 32.56
N PHE A 727 7.72 -1.08 33.66
CA PHE A 727 7.17 -1.18 35.00
C PHE A 727 6.08 -0.13 35.25
N ALA A 728 6.21 1.09 34.69
CA ALA A 728 5.15 2.09 34.76
C ALA A 728 3.86 1.68 34.04
N VAL A 729 3.95 0.99 32.89
CA VAL A 729 2.75 0.44 32.23
C VAL A 729 2.11 -0.64 33.10
N ILE A 730 2.92 -1.50 33.72
CA ILE A 730 2.42 -2.59 34.58
C ILE A 730 1.75 -2.05 35.84
N LYS A 731 2.34 -1.03 36.51
CA LYS A 731 1.72 -0.33 37.66
C LYS A 731 0.38 0.28 37.27
N LEU A 732 0.32 0.93 36.11
CA LEU A 732 -0.92 1.50 35.61
C LEU A 732 -1.95 0.43 35.26
N ALA A 733 -1.52 -0.71 34.69
CA ALA A 733 -2.39 -1.85 34.45
C ALA A 733 -2.97 -2.38 35.76
N ALA A 734 -2.19 -2.45 36.85
CA ALA A 734 -2.68 -2.87 38.16
C ALA A 734 -3.77 -1.94 38.70
N ASP A 735 -3.59 -0.63 38.59
CA ASP A 735 -4.60 0.36 39.00
C ASP A 735 -5.90 0.19 38.19
N LEU A 736 -5.79 0.03 36.87
CA LEU A 736 -6.93 -0.16 35.98
C LEU A 736 -7.63 -1.51 36.18
N VAL A 737 -6.88 -2.57 36.49
CA VAL A 737 -7.45 -3.88 36.82
C VAL A 737 -8.32 -3.77 38.08
N TYR A 738 -7.87 -3.04 39.09
CA TYR A 738 -8.71 -2.77 40.25
C TYR A 738 -9.94 -1.91 39.89
N GLU A 739 -9.74 -0.78 39.19
CA GLU A 739 -10.83 0.14 38.85
C GLU A 739 -11.92 -0.50 37.97
N ILE A 740 -11.52 -1.32 36.98
CA ILE A 740 -12.43 -1.88 35.98
C ILE A 740 -12.97 -3.25 36.41
N LEU A 741 -12.12 -4.09 37.01
CA LEU A 741 -12.44 -5.50 37.30
C LEU A 741 -12.65 -5.75 38.81
N GLY A 742 -12.22 -4.85 39.68
CA GLY A 742 -12.31 -5.03 41.13
C GLY A 742 -11.48 -6.22 41.65
N ILE A 743 -10.36 -6.53 40.98
CA ILE A 743 -9.46 -7.63 41.33
C ILE A 743 -8.19 -7.08 42.00
N GLY A 744 -7.77 -7.74 43.08
CA GLY A 744 -6.55 -7.40 43.82
C GLY A 744 -6.69 -6.14 44.69
N ASP A 745 -5.64 -5.83 45.42
CA ASP A 745 -5.46 -4.53 46.09
C ASP A 745 -4.41 -3.72 45.31
N PRO A 746 -4.75 -2.53 44.79
CA PRO A 746 -3.83 -1.75 43.96
C PRO A 746 -2.60 -1.28 44.74
N VAL A 747 -2.68 -1.12 46.07
CA VAL A 747 -1.52 -0.76 46.88
C VAL A 747 -0.54 -1.92 46.96
N ALA A 748 -0.99 -3.10 47.41
CA ALA A 748 -0.16 -4.31 47.45
C ALA A 748 0.39 -4.69 46.07
N ALA A 749 -0.40 -4.50 45.00
CA ALA A 749 0.04 -4.74 43.64
C ALA A 749 1.23 -3.85 43.27
N ARG A 750 1.15 -2.55 43.53
CA ARG A 750 2.26 -1.61 43.27
C ARG A 750 3.49 -1.95 44.10
N GLU A 751 3.33 -2.29 45.38
CA GLU A 751 4.46 -2.71 46.21
C GLU A 751 5.15 -3.96 45.67
N PHE A 752 4.40 -4.95 45.20
CA PHE A 752 5.00 -6.14 44.59
C PHE A 752 5.72 -5.81 43.29
N ILE A 753 5.15 -4.94 42.45
CA ILE A 753 5.81 -4.49 41.22
C ILE A 753 7.10 -3.73 41.54
N ASP A 754 7.10 -2.89 42.57
CA ASP A 754 8.29 -2.14 43.02
C ASP A 754 9.38 -3.08 43.56
N ARG A 755 9.03 -4.09 44.36
CA ARG A 755 9.99 -5.12 44.80
C ARG A 755 10.59 -5.90 43.63
N VAL A 756 9.78 -6.22 42.62
CA VAL A 756 10.29 -6.89 41.41
C VAL A 756 11.21 -5.96 40.63
N PHE A 757 10.90 -4.67 40.57
CA PHE A 757 11.76 -3.66 39.94
C PHE A 757 13.12 -3.60 40.62
N ASP A 758 13.14 -3.46 41.94
CA ASP A 758 14.37 -3.40 42.73
C ASP A 758 15.24 -4.65 42.53
N ASN A 759 14.62 -5.83 42.54
CA ASN A 759 15.32 -7.08 42.27
C ASN A 759 15.96 -7.06 40.87
N VAL A 760 15.20 -6.71 39.82
CA VAL A 760 15.70 -6.66 38.44
C VAL A 760 16.83 -5.63 38.29
N ILE A 761 16.73 -4.46 38.91
CA ILE A 761 17.79 -3.45 38.88
C ILE A 761 19.03 -3.95 39.62
N SER A 762 18.86 -4.53 40.80
CA SER A 762 19.99 -5.06 41.59
C SER A 762 20.71 -6.19 40.86
N GLU A 763 19.98 -7.13 40.25
CA GLU A 763 20.54 -8.21 39.44
C GLU A 763 21.19 -7.68 38.16
N SER A 764 20.59 -6.68 37.49
CA SER A 764 21.18 -6.06 36.29
C SER A 764 22.46 -5.29 36.60
N LEU A 765 22.54 -4.64 37.75
CA LEU A 765 23.78 -4.00 38.25
C LEU A 765 24.83 -5.05 38.63
N ASN A 766 24.40 -6.21 39.15
CA ASN A 766 25.27 -7.36 39.38
C ASN A 766 25.67 -8.07 38.06
N ASP A 767 24.95 -7.91 36.96
CA ASP A 767 25.34 -8.45 35.64
C ASP A 767 26.42 -7.56 34.95
N VAL A 768 26.61 -6.32 35.45
CA VAL A 768 27.81 -5.49 35.19
C VAL A 768 29.07 -6.10 35.84
N ASP A 769 28.91 -7.14 36.67
CA ASP A 769 29.96 -7.94 37.30
C ASP A 769 30.50 -9.07 36.41
N ILE A 770 30.07 -9.23 35.15
CA ILE A 770 30.71 -10.18 34.22
C ILE A 770 32.22 -9.90 34.09
N GLY A 771 32.61 -8.62 34.08
CA GLY A 771 34.02 -8.22 34.06
C GLY A 771 34.75 -8.66 35.34
N THR A 772 34.11 -8.56 36.50
CA THR A 772 34.67 -8.93 37.80
C THR A 772 34.76 -10.45 37.94
N ARG A 773 33.69 -11.17 37.59
CA ARG A 773 33.66 -12.64 37.53
C ARG A 773 34.72 -13.19 36.59
N ALA A 774 34.88 -12.60 35.40
CA ALA A 774 35.94 -12.97 34.48
C ALA A 774 37.33 -12.70 35.09
N MET A 775 37.51 -11.60 35.83
CA MET A 775 38.80 -11.26 36.45
C MET A 775 39.12 -12.23 37.60
N GLN A 776 38.14 -12.52 38.47
CA GLN A 776 38.27 -13.52 39.53
C GLN A 776 38.60 -14.90 38.97
N HIS A 777 37.91 -15.32 37.90
CA HIS A 777 38.20 -16.58 37.24
C HIS A 777 39.61 -16.61 36.64
N VAL A 778 40.01 -15.56 35.91
CA VAL A 778 41.34 -15.48 35.31
C VAL A 778 42.45 -15.44 36.35
N LEU A 779 42.27 -14.72 37.47
CA LEU A 779 43.25 -14.69 38.56
C LEU A 779 43.29 -15.99 39.35
N SER A 780 42.14 -16.62 39.61
CA SER A 780 42.08 -17.96 40.21
C SER A 780 42.78 -19.00 39.34
N TRP A 781 42.53 -18.97 38.02
CA TRP A 781 43.24 -19.79 37.04
C TRP A 781 44.74 -19.49 37.03
N ALA A 782 45.15 -18.22 36.98
CA ALA A 782 46.57 -17.85 36.94
C ALA A 782 47.30 -18.30 38.21
N SER A 783 46.69 -18.14 39.39
CA SER A 783 47.23 -18.60 40.68
C SER A 783 47.32 -20.14 40.73
N GLY A 784 46.30 -20.86 40.28
CA GLY A 784 46.33 -22.32 40.18
C GLY A 784 47.37 -22.85 39.18
N ASN A 785 47.86 -21.99 38.29
CA ASN A 785 48.85 -22.31 37.25
C ASN A 785 50.15 -21.52 37.41
N GLU A 786 50.44 -20.97 38.60
CA GLU A 786 51.55 -20.02 38.84
C GLU A 786 52.90 -20.57 38.37
N GLN A 787 53.13 -21.89 38.49
CA GLN A 787 54.34 -22.56 38.02
C GLN A 787 54.65 -22.36 36.53
N TYR A 788 53.62 -22.20 35.69
CA TYR A 788 53.76 -21.95 34.25
C TYR A 788 54.02 -20.47 33.90
N PHE A 789 54.00 -19.58 34.89
CA PHE A 789 54.37 -18.17 34.77
C PHE A 789 55.77 -17.87 35.33
N LYS A 790 56.38 -18.86 36.00
CA LYS A 790 57.76 -18.85 36.52
C LYS A 790 58.66 -19.60 35.53
N ASP A 791 59.91 -19.16 35.37
CA ASP A 791 60.89 -19.75 34.42
C ASP A 791 61.03 -21.27 34.68
N THR A 792 60.42 -22.09 33.83
CA THR A 792 60.42 -23.57 33.86
C THR A 792 60.62 -24.12 32.45
N ASP A 793 61.12 -25.35 32.31
CA ASP A 793 61.33 -26.06 31.03
C ASP A 793 60.00 -26.48 30.32
N PHE A 794 58.88 -25.85 30.68
CA PHE A 794 57.52 -26.16 30.18
C PHE A 794 56.92 -24.98 29.40
N GLU A 795 55.80 -25.22 28.71
CA GLU A 795 55.07 -24.16 27.98
C GLU A 795 54.66 -23.01 28.93
N SER A 796 55.22 -21.82 28.71
CA SER A 796 54.95 -20.64 29.53
C SER A 796 53.61 -20.00 29.19
N TYR A 797 52.80 -19.69 30.21
CA TYR A 797 51.52 -18.98 30.07
C TYR A 797 51.67 -17.46 30.17
N GLY A 798 52.84 -16.98 30.60
CA GLY A 798 53.07 -15.57 30.82
C GLY A 798 54.24 -15.26 31.75
N GLN A 799 54.16 -14.13 32.44
CA GLN A 799 55.11 -13.69 33.45
C GLN A 799 54.40 -13.42 34.77
N TRP A 800 54.92 -14.00 35.84
CA TRP A 800 54.54 -13.66 37.20
C TRP A 800 55.60 -12.79 37.84
N LYS A 801 55.34 -11.48 37.95
CA LYS A 801 56.21 -10.55 38.65
C LYS A 801 55.52 -10.06 39.91
N GLU A 802 55.77 -10.79 40.99
CA GLU A 802 55.24 -10.46 42.31
C GLU A 802 55.58 -9.01 42.70
N GLY A 803 54.58 -8.27 43.16
CA GLY A 803 54.70 -6.84 43.46
C GLY A 803 54.55 -5.90 42.27
N GLU A 804 54.65 -6.37 41.02
CA GLU A 804 54.58 -5.53 39.82
C GLU A 804 53.34 -5.80 38.94
N TYR A 805 53.21 -7.02 38.40
CA TYR A 805 52.10 -7.41 37.52
C TYR A 805 52.05 -8.92 37.25
N ILE A 806 50.88 -9.38 36.80
CA ILE A 806 50.73 -10.66 36.10
C ILE A 806 50.55 -10.35 34.61
N GLY A 807 51.43 -10.91 33.77
CA GLY A 807 51.41 -10.71 32.32
C GLY A 807 51.01 -12.00 31.62
N ILE A 808 49.83 -12.06 31.02
CA ILE A 808 49.32 -13.29 30.38
C ILE A 808 49.50 -13.18 28.87
N TYR A 809 49.93 -14.26 28.21
CA TYR A 809 49.95 -14.28 26.75
C TYR A 809 48.52 -14.14 26.18
N PRO A 810 48.29 -13.28 25.16
CA PRO A 810 46.94 -13.02 24.66
C PRO A 810 46.17 -14.28 24.23
N HIS A 811 46.85 -15.24 23.59
CA HIS A 811 46.21 -16.48 23.15
C HIS A 811 45.76 -17.38 24.32
N LYS A 812 46.53 -17.45 25.41
CA LYS A 812 46.15 -18.19 26.63
C LYS A 812 45.01 -17.48 27.38
N LEU A 813 45.07 -16.16 27.51
CA LEU A 813 43.95 -15.40 28.09
C LEU A 813 42.66 -15.62 27.30
N ALA A 814 42.75 -15.61 25.97
CA ALA A 814 41.62 -15.85 25.09
C ALA A 814 41.06 -17.29 25.25
N GLU A 815 41.91 -18.28 25.46
CA GLU A 815 41.51 -19.66 25.73
C GLU A 815 40.74 -19.77 27.05
N VAL A 816 41.28 -19.21 28.13
CA VAL A 816 40.65 -19.20 29.47
C VAL A 816 39.28 -18.53 29.43
N LEU A 817 39.18 -17.36 28.78
CA LEU A 817 37.91 -16.66 28.64
C LEU A 817 36.90 -17.44 27.79
N ARG A 818 37.34 -18.11 26.71
CA ARG A 818 36.45 -18.91 25.85
C ARG A 818 35.92 -20.17 26.55
N ASN A 819 36.72 -20.81 27.39
CA ASN A 819 36.30 -22.03 28.11
C ASN A 819 35.11 -21.76 29.02
N GLU A 820 35.03 -20.56 29.60
CA GLU A 820 33.90 -20.09 30.41
C GLU A 820 32.86 -19.28 29.61
N LYS A 821 32.91 -19.35 28.27
CA LYS A 821 32.00 -18.64 27.35
C LYS A 821 31.98 -17.11 27.50
N PHE A 822 33.03 -16.50 28.05
CA PHE A 822 33.15 -15.05 28.09
C PHE A 822 33.52 -14.46 26.72
N SER A 823 32.96 -13.30 26.41
CA SER A 823 33.32 -12.55 25.19
C SER A 823 34.65 -11.80 25.37
N GLU A 824 35.74 -12.36 24.86
CA GLU A 824 37.11 -11.80 24.97
C GLU A 824 37.17 -10.29 24.69
N ARG A 825 36.58 -9.83 23.57
CA ARG A 825 36.62 -8.41 23.18
C ARG A 825 35.85 -7.52 24.14
N ALA A 826 34.72 -7.98 24.67
CA ALA A 826 33.92 -7.21 25.61
C ALA A 826 34.62 -7.11 26.97
N ILE A 827 35.21 -8.22 27.43
CA ILE A 827 35.96 -8.29 28.70
C ILE A 827 37.19 -7.38 28.65
N LEU A 828 38.02 -7.49 27.61
CA LEU A 828 39.23 -6.66 27.50
C LEU A 828 38.91 -5.17 27.42
N LYS A 829 37.82 -4.80 26.74
CA LYS A 829 37.35 -3.41 26.70
C LYS A 829 36.90 -2.95 28.09
N SER A 830 36.09 -3.74 28.77
CA SER A 830 35.61 -3.46 30.13
C SER A 830 36.76 -3.30 31.12
N TRP A 831 37.74 -4.20 31.11
CA TRP A 831 38.92 -4.14 31.97
C TRP A 831 39.82 -2.93 31.66
N ALA A 832 39.96 -2.56 30.39
CA ALA A 832 40.71 -1.36 30.01
C ALA A 832 40.03 -0.07 30.51
N GLU A 833 38.70 0.03 30.39
CA GLU A 833 37.91 1.16 30.90
C GLU A 833 37.98 1.26 32.43
N LYS A 834 37.97 0.12 33.13
CA LYS A 834 38.14 0.04 34.59
C LYS A 834 39.59 0.23 35.06
N GLY A 835 40.55 0.35 34.16
CA GLY A 835 41.98 0.45 34.49
C GLY A 835 42.60 -0.83 35.05
N TRP A 836 41.91 -1.97 34.92
CA TRP A 836 42.33 -3.27 35.44
C TRP A 836 43.42 -3.95 34.61
N ILE A 837 43.60 -3.53 33.35
CA ILE A 837 44.70 -3.94 32.48
C ILE A 837 45.41 -2.73 31.88
N LYS A 838 46.72 -2.85 31.62
CA LYS A 838 47.48 -1.79 30.93
C LYS A 838 47.30 -1.86 29.42
N CYS A 839 47.16 -0.69 28.79
CA CYS A 839 47.10 -0.53 27.34
C CYS A 839 48.33 0.23 26.82
N GLU A 840 48.85 -0.16 25.66
CA GLU A 840 50.01 0.49 25.03
C GLU A 840 49.78 0.65 23.53
N GLY A 841 49.81 1.90 23.04
CA GLY A 841 49.60 2.22 21.61
C GLY A 841 48.22 1.82 21.09
N GLY A 842 47.17 1.97 21.90
CA GLY A 842 45.78 1.62 21.53
C GLY A 842 45.47 0.12 21.53
N LYS A 843 46.39 -0.72 22.02
CA LYS A 843 46.21 -2.18 22.13
C LYS A 843 46.06 -2.59 23.60
N PHE A 844 45.25 -3.60 23.88
CA PHE A 844 45.04 -4.22 25.20
C PHE A 844 46.24 -5.04 25.72
N THR A 845 47.41 -4.88 25.10
CA THR A 845 48.63 -5.62 25.44
C THR A 845 49.80 -4.67 25.52
N CYS A 846 50.81 -4.99 26.32
CA CYS A 846 52.05 -4.21 26.45
C CYS A 846 53.28 -5.06 26.10
N SER A 847 54.30 -4.43 25.53
CA SER A 847 55.58 -5.07 25.24
C SER A 847 56.42 -5.22 26.50
N ARG A 848 56.89 -6.43 26.79
CA ARG A 848 57.80 -6.74 27.90
C ARG A 848 58.90 -7.69 27.45
N ASN A 849 60.03 -7.63 28.13
CA ASN A 849 61.14 -8.54 27.92
C ASN A 849 60.78 -9.91 28.48
N ALA A 850 60.82 -10.95 27.65
CA ALA A 850 60.60 -12.35 28.01
C ALA A 850 61.87 -13.15 27.78
N ARG A 851 62.20 -14.03 28.74
CA ARG A 851 63.32 -14.97 28.64
C ARG A 851 62.85 -16.19 27.84
N ILE A 852 63.70 -16.71 26.96
CA ILE A 852 63.45 -17.92 26.17
C ILE A 852 64.52 -18.96 26.54
N GLU A 853 64.25 -20.24 26.30
CA GLU A 853 65.26 -21.31 26.28
C GLU A 853 66.53 -20.81 25.57
N ASP A 854 67.70 -21.08 26.17
CA ASP A 854 69.04 -20.51 25.88
C ASP A 854 69.37 -19.13 26.49
N GLY A 855 68.51 -18.56 27.34
CA GLY A 855 68.82 -17.33 28.08
C GLY A 855 68.75 -16.04 27.25
N ILE A 856 68.23 -16.12 26.02
CA ILE A 856 68.04 -14.98 25.11
C ILE A 856 66.79 -14.19 25.53
N ILE A 857 66.94 -12.87 25.69
CA ILE A 857 65.84 -11.96 26.01
C ILE A 857 65.20 -11.44 24.71
N LYS A 858 63.91 -11.71 24.48
CA LYS A 858 63.13 -11.14 23.36
C LYS A 858 61.95 -10.32 23.87
N GLN A 859 61.56 -9.29 23.11
CA GLN A 859 60.31 -8.58 23.39
C GLN A 859 59.09 -9.41 22.98
N ARG A 860 58.14 -9.57 23.90
CA ARG A 860 56.85 -10.22 23.70
C ARG A 860 55.73 -9.33 24.24
N ARG A 861 54.50 -9.51 23.74
CA ARG A 861 53.34 -8.74 24.20
C ARG A 861 52.47 -9.58 25.13
N PHE A 862 52.05 -8.96 26.23
CA PHE A 862 51.23 -9.57 27.26
C PHE A 862 50.02 -8.69 27.57
N THR A 863 48.90 -9.28 27.95
CA THR A 863 47.86 -8.55 28.67
C THR A 863 48.34 -8.40 30.11
N ILE A 864 48.58 -7.16 30.55
CA ILE A 864 49.21 -6.87 31.84
C ILE A 864 48.13 -6.49 32.85
N ILE A 865 47.95 -7.32 33.89
CA ILE A 865 47.12 -7.03 35.06
C ILE A 865 48.05 -6.45 36.15
N PRO A 866 47.91 -5.16 36.53
CA PRO A 866 48.74 -4.55 37.56
C PRO A 866 48.60 -5.24 38.91
N TRP A 867 49.68 -5.30 39.70
CA TRP A 867 49.65 -5.97 41.00
C TRP A 867 48.63 -5.40 41.99
N GLN A 868 48.31 -4.10 41.91
CA GLN A 868 47.25 -3.50 42.72
C GLN A 868 45.89 -4.15 42.50
N VAL A 869 45.57 -4.48 41.24
CA VAL A 869 44.32 -5.15 40.86
C VAL A 869 44.36 -6.62 41.32
N VAL A 870 45.52 -7.27 41.21
CA VAL A 870 45.71 -8.64 41.72
C VAL A 870 45.43 -8.71 43.23
N LYS A 871 45.96 -7.76 44.01
CA LYS A 871 45.71 -7.66 45.46
C LYS A 871 44.25 -7.45 45.80
N GLU A 872 43.60 -6.53 45.08
CA GLU A 872 42.18 -6.21 45.25
C GLU A 872 41.28 -7.45 45.05
N PHE A 873 41.63 -8.31 44.10
CA PHE A 873 40.81 -9.47 43.74
C PHE A 873 41.15 -10.77 44.47
N LEU A 874 42.39 -10.94 44.93
CA LEU A 874 42.82 -12.14 45.67
C LEU A 874 42.82 -11.96 47.20
N ASN A 875 42.46 -10.78 47.71
CA ASN A 875 42.52 -10.42 49.14
C ASN A 875 43.93 -10.66 49.75
N ILE A 876 44.99 -10.21 49.06
CA ILE A 876 46.41 -10.36 49.47
C ILE A 876 47.05 -9.00 49.78
#